data_AF-A0A6N2NJX7-F1
#
_entry.id   AF-A0A6N2NJX7-F1
#
_cell.length_a   1.000
_cell.length_b   1.000
_cell.length_c   1.000
_cell.angle_alpha   90.00
_cell.angle_beta   90.00
_cell.angle_gamma   90.00
#
_symmetry.space_group_name_H-M   'P 1'
#
loop_
_entity.id
_entity.type
_entity.pdbx_description
1 polymer ?
#
loop_
_entity_poly.entity_id
_entity_poly.type
_entity_poly.pdbx_seq_one_letter_code
_entity_poly.pdbx_strand_id
1 'polypeptide(L)'
;MASGLPLRHPAQGFNASQQLIKSDRGGMLTMSDDNVMMKQIVGTHAPDGREVDVTPLLHLVEDILKRATLQIDTTLTTSQAHAELDDKAQQINFVSMIDALTYTIDRISCEIAYKALSGTDAHATTLSIFNMLTSYSWDAKLVLTLAAFALNYGEFWLLAQIYSSNQLAKSMAILRQLPNIMEHSGSLKPRFKAINNLIKVMMDVARCVVEFKDLPSSYISNEVTALSTAMAHIPTAVYWTMRSVVACAAQITGLTTMGHEFSVSTTEAWELSTLAHKLNNVLEHLRKQLATCYQHIDERRSIETFQMLKNLFEMIHIDNMKVLKALIYAKDDIQPLIDGSSKKRVHLDVLRRKNVLLLISGLDISNDELSILEQIYNESRQHGARLDSQYEVVWIPVVDHSVQWSDPMKDRFESIQSAMPWFTVYHPSLIEMAVIRFIKEVWHFRNRPILVVLDPQGKVVCPNALHMMWIWGSNAFPFTSFREESLWKEETWRLELLVDGIDPIKEGKYIFLYGGDDIEWVRKFTNNARVVAQAAHIPLEMVYVGKSSKREKTRRLMATITAEKLSYIWEDLTMICFFWTRIESMLYSKIQLGKLDDHDPMTQEIKKLLSYDREGGWAVLTNGSNVVVNGHSTTILPTLEEYELWKNQVPVKGFDLALEDHHRTNHGISHPCCRFDFPMTMGRIPGTMKCPECNRAMEKFSTFLCYHDEVIPDVLFKMPNYVHLRKQLATCYHHIDEKRSIETFQILINLFEMIHIDNMKVLKALIYPKDDIQPLIDGSSKKRVHLDVLRRKNVLLLISGPDISNDEFSILEQIYNESWQHGARLDSQYKVVWIPVVDHSVPWSKPRNDRFESIQSAMPWYTVYHPSLIEMAVIRFIKEVWHFRNRPILVVLDPQGKVVCPNALHMMWIWGSNAFPFTSSREESLWREETWRLELLVDGIDPVILNWIKEGKYIFLYGGDNIEWVRKFTKNARAVAQAAHVPLEMVYVGKSSKRDKIQRVMDIIVAEKLSYMWPDLTMIWFFWTRLESMLYSKIQLGKLDDHDPMMQEIMKLLSYDREGGWAVLSNGSNVVVSGHSTTVLPALIEYDLWKDQVPDKGFDLAFHDHHLKLHDISSLLPL
;
A
#
# COMPACT_ATOMS: atom_id res chain seq x y z
N MET A 1 -42.40 -69.04 16.89
CA MET A 1 -42.80 -68.10 15.83
C MET A 1 -41.57 -67.81 14.99
N ALA A 2 -41.76 -67.99 13.69
CA ALA A 2 -40.87 -67.96 12.53
C ALA A 2 -39.49 -67.27 12.71
N SER A 3 -38.33 -67.93 12.56
CA SER A 3 -37.74 -68.65 11.39
C SER A 3 -37.15 -67.69 10.33
N GLY A 4 -35.91 -67.85 9.84
CA GLY A 4 -34.95 -68.92 10.04
C GLY A 4 -33.62 -68.66 9.33
N LEU A 5 -32.64 -69.51 9.68
CA LEU A 5 -31.58 -70.17 8.88
C LEU A 5 -31.68 -70.06 7.33
N PRO A 6 -30.65 -70.44 6.51
CA PRO A 6 -29.43 -71.22 6.86
C PRO A 6 -28.09 -70.85 6.15
N LEU A 7 -27.01 -71.35 6.76
CA LEU A 7 -25.96 -72.26 6.25
C LEU A 7 -25.83 -72.57 4.74
N ARG A 8 -24.55 -72.77 4.35
CA ARG A 8 -23.93 -73.84 3.51
C ARG A 8 -23.18 -73.40 2.21
N HIS A 9 -21.85 -73.54 2.24
CA HIS A 9 -21.03 -74.12 1.14
C HIS A 9 -21.61 -75.49 0.67
N PRO A 10 -21.21 -76.15 -0.43
CA PRO A 10 -20.10 -75.95 -1.40
C PRO A 10 -20.66 -76.04 -2.87
N ALA A 11 -19.96 -76.17 -3.99
CA ALA A 11 -19.03 -77.23 -4.40
C ALA A 11 -18.78 -77.14 -5.93
N GLN A 12 -17.74 -77.88 -6.34
CA GLN A 12 -17.53 -78.50 -7.65
C GLN A 12 -16.93 -77.66 -8.78
N GLY A 13 -15.69 -78.02 -9.13
CA GLY A 13 -15.52 -78.66 -10.43
C GLY A 13 -14.20 -78.42 -11.14
N PHE A 14 -13.30 -79.41 -11.04
CA PHE A 14 -12.37 -79.86 -12.08
C PHE A 14 -11.14 -79.03 -12.45
N ASN A 15 -10.02 -79.40 -11.81
CA ASN A 15 -8.82 -80.01 -12.38
C ASN A 15 -8.43 -79.74 -13.86
N ALA A 16 -7.22 -79.18 -13.95
CA ALA A 16 -6.04 -79.76 -14.60
C ALA A 16 -5.65 -79.28 -16.02
N SER A 17 -4.42 -78.76 -16.04
CA SER A 17 -3.37 -78.96 -17.06
C SER A 17 -3.23 -77.95 -18.21
N GLN A 18 -2.11 -77.22 -18.12
CA GLN A 18 -1.19 -76.80 -19.19
C GLN A 18 -1.69 -75.82 -20.28
N GLN A 19 -1.08 -74.63 -20.32
CA GLN A 19 -0.32 -74.06 -21.47
C GLN A 19 0.07 -72.60 -21.17
N LEU A 20 1.38 -72.33 -21.05
CA LEU A 20 2.22 -71.54 -21.97
C LEU A 20 2.04 -70.00 -21.94
N ILE A 21 3.11 -69.34 -21.47
CA ILE A 21 3.75 -68.11 -21.98
C ILE A 21 2.83 -66.90 -22.21
N LYS A 22 3.01 -65.85 -21.39
CA LYS A 22 2.94 -64.44 -21.83
C LYS A 22 3.60 -63.50 -20.81
N SER A 23 4.77 -62.99 -21.21
CA SER A 23 5.25 -61.60 -21.06
C SER A 23 4.54 -60.73 -20.01
N ASP A 24 5.20 -60.50 -18.88
CA ASP A 24 4.81 -59.45 -17.93
C ASP A 24 5.46 -58.12 -18.34
N ARG A 25 4.66 -57.22 -18.92
CA ARG A 25 5.02 -55.82 -19.23
C ARG A 25 4.05 -54.92 -18.48
N GLY A 26 4.59 -54.00 -17.68
CA GLY A 26 3.95 -52.72 -17.34
C GLY A 26 2.98 -52.75 -16.15
N GLY A 27 3.51 -52.93 -14.93
CA GLY A 27 2.78 -52.68 -13.69
C GLY A 27 2.92 -51.24 -13.21
N MET A 28 1.84 -50.48 -13.28
CA MET A 28 1.68 -49.13 -12.74
C MET A 28 1.78 -49.15 -11.19
N LEU A 29 2.84 -48.57 -10.61
CA LEU A 29 3.07 -48.52 -9.16
C LEU A 29 2.11 -47.54 -8.47
N THR A 30 1.50 -47.98 -7.36
CA THR A 30 0.50 -47.23 -6.58
C THR A 30 1.15 -46.46 -5.41
N MET A 31 0.58 -45.31 -5.01
CA MET A 31 1.14 -44.36 -4.00
C MET A 31 1.46 -44.94 -2.60
N SER A 32 1.02 -46.17 -2.30
CA SER A 32 1.32 -46.88 -1.05
C SER A 32 2.80 -47.27 -0.93
N ASP A 33 3.46 -47.58 -2.05
CA ASP A 33 4.83 -48.14 -2.05
C ASP A 33 5.91 -47.07 -1.87
N ASP A 34 5.68 -45.83 -2.35
CA ASP A 34 6.62 -44.71 -2.23
C ASP A 34 6.89 -44.34 -0.76
N ASN A 35 5.90 -44.49 0.13
CA ASN A 35 6.03 -44.14 1.55
C ASN A 35 6.83 -45.19 2.36
N VAL A 36 6.72 -46.47 1.98
CA VAL A 36 7.49 -47.57 2.59
C VAL A 36 8.96 -47.47 2.16
N MET A 37 9.18 -47.21 0.87
CA MET A 37 10.50 -46.99 0.30
C MET A 37 11.20 -45.78 0.95
N MET A 38 10.49 -44.65 1.14
CA MET A 38 11.10 -43.48 1.76
C MET A 38 11.45 -43.71 3.24
N LYS A 39 10.64 -44.47 3.99
CA LYS A 39 10.99 -44.89 5.36
C LYS A 39 12.27 -45.72 5.40
N GLN A 40 12.46 -46.61 4.44
CA GLN A 40 13.69 -47.40 4.33
C GLN A 40 14.92 -46.50 4.09
N ILE A 41 14.81 -45.52 3.18
CA ILE A 41 15.88 -44.56 2.90
C ILE A 41 16.20 -43.70 4.13
N VAL A 42 15.19 -43.14 4.80
CA VAL A 42 15.41 -42.37 6.04
C VAL A 42 16.05 -43.23 7.12
N GLY A 43 15.71 -44.52 7.21
CA GLY A 43 16.32 -45.47 8.14
C GLY A 43 17.83 -45.71 7.92
N THR A 44 18.36 -45.43 6.72
CA THR A 44 19.80 -45.50 6.44
C THR A 44 20.58 -44.27 6.91
N HIS A 45 19.90 -43.22 7.38
CA HIS A 45 20.54 -41.97 7.78
C HIS A 45 20.89 -41.97 9.27
N ALA A 46 22.17 -42.13 9.58
CA ALA A 46 22.70 -42.03 10.94
C ALA A 46 23.98 -41.18 10.93
N PRO A 47 23.86 -39.83 10.84
CA PRO A 47 25.02 -38.95 10.76
C PRO A 47 25.81 -38.98 12.07
N ASP A 48 27.14 -39.02 11.99
CA ASP A 48 28.04 -39.11 13.15
C ASP A 48 28.48 -37.73 13.70
N GLY A 49 27.85 -36.67 13.19
CA GLY A 49 28.14 -35.28 13.56
C GLY A 49 29.30 -34.65 12.79
N ARG A 50 29.94 -35.37 11.86
CA ARG A 50 30.94 -34.76 10.97
C ARG A 50 30.27 -33.82 9.97
N GLU A 51 30.68 -32.56 9.99
CA GLU A 51 30.28 -31.60 8.95
C GLU A 51 31.35 -31.55 7.86
N VAL A 52 30.91 -31.86 6.64
CA VAL A 52 31.71 -31.65 5.43
C VAL A 52 31.20 -30.39 4.77
N ASP A 53 32.11 -29.44 4.49
CA ASP A 53 31.80 -28.33 3.59
C ASP A 53 31.80 -28.85 2.16
N VAL A 54 30.61 -28.95 1.58
CA VAL A 54 30.39 -29.56 0.26
C VAL A 54 30.42 -28.54 -0.87
N THR A 55 30.43 -27.25 -0.56
CA THR A 55 30.32 -26.15 -1.53
C THR A 55 31.49 -26.12 -2.53
N PRO A 56 32.76 -26.27 -2.10
CA PRO A 56 33.88 -26.37 -3.03
C PRO A 56 33.80 -27.59 -3.97
N LEU A 57 33.37 -28.74 -3.44
CA LEU A 57 33.21 -29.97 -4.22
C LEU A 57 32.07 -29.83 -5.24
N LEU A 58 30.96 -29.20 -4.86
CA LEU A 58 29.83 -28.95 -5.76
C LEU A 58 30.23 -28.04 -6.94
N HIS A 59 31.05 -27.00 -6.69
CA HIS A 59 31.58 -26.15 -7.76
C HIS A 59 32.47 -26.94 -8.75
N LEU A 60 33.33 -27.84 -8.25
CA LEU A 60 34.16 -28.70 -9.10
C LEU A 60 33.29 -29.64 -9.97
N VAL A 61 32.26 -30.24 -9.37
CA VAL A 61 31.28 -31.07 -10.08
C VAL A 61 30.57 -30.27 -11.17
N GLU A 62 30.16 -29.04 -10.86
CA GLU A 62 29.49 -28.15 -11.81
C GLU A 62 30.40 -27.81 -13.00
N ASP A 63 31.68 -27.55 -12.78
CA ASP A 63 32.65 -27.29 -13.86
C ASP A 63 32.82 -28.51 -14.77
N ILE A 64 33.01 -29.71 -14.20
CA ILE A 64 33.14 -30.97 -14.96
C ILE A 64 31.90 -31.21 -15.82
N LEU A 65 30.70 -31.14 -15.24
CA LEU A 65 29.45 -31.44 -15.93
C LEU A 65 29.09 -30.38 -16.98
N LYS A 66 29.37 -29.08 -16.73
CA LYS A 66 29.20 -28.02 -17.74
C LYS A 66 30.08 -28.24 -18.96
N ARG A 67 31.36 -28.58 -18.76
CA ARG A 67 32.30 -28.85 -19.87
C ARG A 67 31.95 -30.12 -20.64
N ALA A 68 31.42 -31.13 -19.96
CA ALA A 68 30.95 -32.36 -20.59
C ALA A 68 29.66 -32.18 -21.42
N THR A 69 28.81 -31.19 -21.10
CA THR A 69 27.50 -30.99 -21.75
C THR A 69 27.49 -29.98 -22.91
N LEU A 70 28.38 -28.99 -22.93
CA LEU A 70 28.40 -27.88 -23.91
C LEU A 70 28.70 -28.27 -25.38
N GLN A 71 29.24 -29.46 -25.66
CA GLN A 71 29.85 -29.75 -26.98
C GLN A 71 28.99 -30.52 -27.99
N ILE A 72 27.71 -30.80 -27.69
CA ILE A 72 26.80 -31.46 -28.66
C ILE A 72 26.41 -30.53 -29.83
N ASP A 73 26.62 -29.22 -29.72
CA ASP A 73 26.18 -28.23 -30.71
C ASP A 73 27.33 -27.38 -31.32
N THR A 74 28.61 -27.77 -31.21
CA THR A 74 29.70 -26.93 -31.75
C THR A 74 30.77 -27.73 -32.49
N THR A 75 30.89 -27.49 -33.79
CA THR A 75 32.09 -27.75 -34.58
C THR A 75 33.31 -27.09 -33.94
N LEU A 76 34.32 -27.91 -33.67
CA LEU A 76 35.69 -27.58 -33.25
C LEU A 76 36.09 -26.10 -33.45
N THR A 77 36.00 -25.31 -32.38
CA THR A 77 36.79 -24.08 -32.25
C THR A 77 37.33 -24.00 -30.84
N THR A 78 38.66 -24.05 -30.76
CA THR A 78 39.47 -23.84 -29.56
C THR A 78 39.25 -22.44 -28.99
N SER A 79 38.86 -22.37 -27.72
CA SER A 79 39.00 -21.16 -26.92
C SER A 79 39.53 -21.56 -25.53
N GLN A 80 40.85 -21.43 -25.36
CA GLN A 80 41.47 -21.38 -24.05
C GLN A 80 41.08 -20.06 -23.38
N ALA A 81 40.51 -20.15 -22.18
CA ALA A 81 40.49 -19.03 -21.24
C ALA A 81 40.95 -19.58 -19.89
N HIS A 82 42.18 -19.20 -19.54
CA HIS A 82 42.75 -19.30 -18.21
C HIS A 82 41.88 -18.53 -17.21
N ALA A 83 41.59 -19.14 -16.06
CA ALA A 83 41.21 -18.45 -14.85
C ALA A 83 41.97 -19.10 -13.68
N GLU A 84 43.20 -18.65 -13.46
CA GLU A 84 43.85 -18.74 -12.16
C GLU A 84 43.84 -17.34 -11.54
N LEU A 85 43.23 -17.17 -10.37
CA LEU A 85 43.77 -16.39 -9.25
C LEU A 85 42.87 -16.48 -8.01
N ASP A 86 43.55 -16.53 -6.86
CA ASP A 86 43.11 -16.64 -5.45
C ASP A 86 42.57 -18.01 -4.99
N ASP A 87 43.03 -18.67 -3.92
CA ASP A 87 43.81 -18.27 -2.74
C ASP A 87 44.56 -19.52 -2.21
N LYS A 88 45.88 -19.45 -2.01
CA LYS A 88 46.73 -20.63 -1.69
C LYS A 88 46.32 -21.35 -0.40
N ALA A 89 45.70 -20.66 0.55
CA ALA A 89 45.25 -21.23 1.81
C ALA A 89 43.94 -22.05 1.66
N GLN A 90 42.99 -21.57 0.85
CA GLN A 90 41.77 -22.30 0.51
C GLN A 90 42.07 -23.53 -0.34
N GLN A 91 43.06 -23.45 -1.22
CA GLN A 91 43.52 -24.57 -2.05
C GLN A 91 44.09 -25.73 -1.21
N ILE A 92 44.84 -25.44 -0.14
CA ILE A 92 45.41 -26.48 0.75
C ILE A 92 44.31 -27.20 1.54
N ASN A 93 43.35 -26.45 2.10
CA ASN A 93 42.21 -27.04 2.82
C ASN A 93 41.30 -27.84 1.90
N PHE A 94 41.11 -27.37 0.66
CA PHE A 94 40.37 -28.08 -0.37
C PHE A 94 41.05 -29.40 -0.77
N VAL A 95 42.37 -29.40 -1.00
CA VAL A 95 43.14 -30.62 -1.32
C VAL A 95 43.04 -31.64 -0.18
N SER A 96 43.20 -31.22 1.06
CA SER A 96 43.06 -32.12 2.22
C SER A 96 41.65 -32.70 2.37
N MET A 97 40.60 -31.94 2.02
CA MET A 97 39.23 -32.42 2.01
C MET A 97 39.01 -33.46 0.89
N ILE A 98 39.50 -33.17 -0.32
CA ILE A 98 39.45 -34.11 -1.44
C ILE A 98 40.19 -35.40 -1.08
N ASP A 99 41.38 -35.34 -0.50
CA ASP A 99 42.13 -36.53 -0.08
C ASP A 99 41.33 -37.42 0.88
N ALA A 100 40.61 -36.81 1.82
CA ALA A 100 39.75 -37.53 2.77
C ALA A 100 38.51 -38.16 2.11
N LEU A 101 37.96 -37.54 1.06
CA LEU A 101 36.74 -37.98 0.38
C LEU A 101 37.02 -38.86 -0.85
N THR A 102 38.23 -38.86 -1.39
CA THR A 102 38.61 -39.53 -2.65
C THR A 102 38.29 -41.01 -2.61
N TYR A 103 38.64 -41.70 -1.52
CA TYR A 103 38.31 -43.13 -1.37
C TYR A 103 36.79 -43.38 -1.39
N THR A 104 36.00 -42.48 -0.79
CA THR A 104 34.53 -42.59 -0.81
C THR A 104 33.97 -42.33 -2.21
N ILE A 105 34.44 -41.29 -2.89
CA ILE A 105 34.03 -40.94 -4.26
C ILE A 105 34.36 -42.10 -5.21
N ASP A 106 35.57 -42.66 -5.14
CA ASP A 106 36.01 -43.76 -5.99
C ASP A 106 35.20 -45.04 -5.75
N ARG A 107 34.89 -45.35 -4.48
CA ARG A 107 34.02 -46.48 -4.15
C ARG A 107 32.61 -46.34 -4.71
N ILE A 108 32.01 -45.16 -4.61
CA ILE A 108 30.68 -44.89 -5.17
C ILE A 108 30.74 -44.96 -6.69
N SER A 109 31.79 -44.40 -7.29
CA SER A 109 32.04 -44.43 -8.72
C SER A 109 32.08 -45.88 -9.24
N CYS A 110 32.86 -46.74 -8.57
CA CYS A 110 32.94 -48.17 -8.87
C CYS A 110 31.60 -48.89 -8.71
N GLU A 111 30.84 -48.61 -7.64
CA GLU A 111 29.52 -49.21 -7.42
C GLU A 111 28.53 -48.82 -8.53
N ILE A 112 28.49 -47.54 -8.91
CA ILE A 112 27.67 -47.03 -10.01
C ILE A 112 28.05 -47.73 -11.32
N ALA A 113 29.33 -47.78 -11.66
CA ALA A 113 29.82 -48.37 -12.91
C ALA A 113 29.60 -49.89 -12.98
N TYR A 114 29.89 -50.63 -11.89
CA TYR A 114 29.75 -52.08 -11.85
C TYR A 114 28.28 -52.52 -11.93
N LYS A 115 27.39 -51.83 -11.19
CA LYS A 115 25.96 -52.17 -11.15
C LYS A 115 25.20 -51.74 -12.41
N ALA A 116 25.69 -50.70 -13.09
CA ALA A 116 25.20 -50.31 -14.42
C ALA A 116 25.44 -51.40 -15.48
N LEU A 117 26.55 -52.16 -15.37
CA LEU A 117 26.86 -53.28 -16.27
C LEU A 117 26.02 -54.53 -15.99
N SER A 118 25.67 -54.80 -14.73
CA SER A 118 24.93 -56.01 -14.33
C SER A 118 23.42 -55.92 -14.48
N GLY A 119 22.87 -54.81 -15.00
CA GLY A 119 21.43 -54.62 -15.22
C GLY A 119 20.58 -54.70 -13.94
N THR A 120 21.18 -54.37 -12.79
CA THR A 120 20.55 -54.52 -11.47
C THR A 120 19.53 -53.39 -11.23
N ASP A 121 18.49 -53.66 -10.43
CA ASP A 121 17.44 -52.68 -10.11
C ASP A 121 18.03 -51.36 -9.56
N ALA A 122 17.63 -50.23 -10.16
CA ALA A 122 18.11 -48.89 -9.81
C ALA A 122 17.82 -48.52 -8.36
N HIS A 123 16.75 -49.05 -7.75
CA HIS A 123 16.47 -48.84 -6.34
C HIS A 123 17.55 -49.49 -5.45
N ALA A 124 17.89 -50.75 -5.72
CA ALA A 124 18.87 -51.50 -4.95
C ALA A 124 20.27 -50.86 -5.00
N THR A 125 20.69 -50.37 -6.17
CA THR A 125 21.96 -49.62 -6.32
C THR A 125 21.91 -48.31 -5.53
N THR A 126 20.81 -47.55 -5.62
CA THR A 126 20.65 -46.30 -4.87
C THR A 126 20.74 -46.56 -3.35
N LEU A 127 20.09 -47.62 -2.86
CA LEU A 127 20.13 -48.03 -1.46
C LEU A 127 21.54 -48.47 -1.01
N SER A 128 22.28 -49.17 -1.88
CA SER A 128 23.69 -49.54 -1.64
C SER A 128 24.53 -48.28 -1.38
N ILE A 129 24.38 -47.25 -2.22
CA ILE A 129 25.09 -45.97 -2.07
C ILE A 129 24.69 -45.26 -0.76
N PHE A 130 23.39 -45.26 -0.40
CA PHE A 130 22.93 -44.70 0.88
C PHE A 130 23.57 -45.39 2.10
N ASN A 131 23.72 -46.72 2.06
CA ASN A 131 24.42 -47.47 3.12
C ASN A 131 25.93 -47.21 3.16
N MET A 132 26.57 -46.88 2.02
CA MET A 132 27.96 -46.45 2.02
C MET A 132 28.14 -45.06 2.65
N LEU A 133 27.10 -44.23 2.61
CA LEU A 133 27.12 -42.83 3.06
C LEU A 133 26.31 -42.58 4.35
N THR A 134 26.04 -43.63 5.14
CA THR A 134 25.21 -43.56 6.36
C THR A 134 25.55 -42.39 7.28
N SER A 135 26.86 -42.19 7.56
CA SER A 135 27.40 -41.18 8.47
C SER A 135 27.38 -39.75 7.96
N TYR A 136 27.13 -39.53 6.66
CA TYR A 136 27.14 -38.18 6.07
C TYR A 136 25.79 -37.47 6.21
N SER A 137 25.80 -36.14 6.19
CA SER A 137 24.57 -35.33 6.07
C SER A 137 23.93 -35.48 4.68
N TRP A 138 22.66 -35.07 4.53
CA TRP A 138 21.90 -35.24 3.27
C TRP A 138 22.54 -34.50 2.08
N ASP A 139 23.02 -33.27 2.29
CA ASP A 139 23.77 -32.48 1.33
C ASP A 139 25.08 -33.19 0.91
N ALA A 140 25.85 -33.71 1.87
CA ALA A 140 27.08 -34.45 1.58
C ALA A 140 26.82 -35.75 0.84
N LYS A 141 25.77 -36.50 1.20
CA LYS A 141 25.33 -37.69 0.45
C LYS A 141 25.09 -37.38 -1.02
N LEU A 142 24.38 -36.28 -1.26
CA LEU A 142 24.02 -35.81 -2.60
C LEU A 142 25.24 -35.39 -3.40
N VAL A 143 26.08 -34.51 -2.85
CA VAL A 143 27.24 -33.95 -3.55
C VAL A 143 28.30 -35.03 -3.81
N LEU A 144 28.54 -35.96 -2.88
CA LEU A 144 29.48 -37.08 -3.09
C LEU A 144 29.02 -38.02 -4.21
N THR A 145 27.72 -38.27 -4.30
CA THR A 145 27.16 -39.11 -5.37
C THR A 145 27.24 -38.42 -6.73
N LEU A 146 26.98 -37.11 -6.78
CA LEU A 146 27.15 -36.30 -7.99
C LEU A 146 28.62 -36.20 -8.39
N ALA A 147 29.56 -36.13 -7.45
CA ALA A 147 30.99 -36.14 -7.72
C ALA A 147 31.45 -37.47 -8.36
N ALA A 148 31.00 -38.60 -7.80
CA ALA A 148 31.28 -39.91 -8.37
C ALA A 148 30.69 -40.08 -9.79
N PHE A 149 29.50 -39.52 -10.03
CA PHE A 149 28.90 -39.48 -11.36
C PHE A 149 29.68 -38.58 -12.33
N ALA A 150 30.05 -37.38 -11.90
CA ALA A 150 30.81 -36.43 -12.71
C ALA A 150 32.16 -36.99 -13.12
N LEU A 151 32.82 -37.78 -12.25
CA LEU A 151 34.05 -38.50 -12.59
C LEU A 151 33.82 -39.48 -13.75
N ASN A 152 32.84 -40.38 -13.62
CA ASN A 152 32.51 -41.36 -14.68
C ASN A 152 32.06 -40.70 -15.99
N TYR A 153 31.18 -39.70 -15.90
CA TYR A 153 30.63 -39.00 -17.07
C TYR A 153 31.67 -38.11 -17.74
N GLY A 154 32.48 -37.43 -16.94
CA GLY A 154 33.58 -36.59 -17.39
C GLY A 154 34.66 -37.40 -18.11
N GLU A 155 35.06 -38.56 -17.57
CA GLU A 155 36.01 -39.46 -18.22
C GLU A 155 35.52 -39.94 -19.59
N PHE A 156 34.24 -40.32 -19.69
CA PHE A 156 33.62 -40.73 -20.96
C PHE A 156 33.70 -39.62 -22.02
N TRP A 157 33.28 -38.39 -21.66
CA TRP A 157 33.28 -37.27 -22.61
C TRP A 157 34.68 -36.73 -22.91
N LEU A 158 35.58 -36.73 -21.93
CA LEU A 158 36.97 -36.36 -22.15
C LEU A 158 37.62 -37.31 -23.17
N LEU A 159 37.42 -38.62 -23.03
CA LEU A 159 37.88 -39.62 -24.00
C LEU A 159 37.25 -39.38 -25.39
N ALA A 160 35.95 -39.07 -25.45
CA ALA A 160 35.24 -38.74 -26.69
C ALA A 160 35.77 -37.46 -27.36
N GLN A 161 36.32 -36.52 -26.61
CA GLN A 161 36.88 -35.28 -27.14
C GLN A 161 38.29 -35.47 -27.72
N ILE A 162 39.13 -36.28 -27.07
CA ILE A 162 40.55 -36.35 -27.39
C ILE A 162 40.96 -37.59 -28.20
N TYR A 163 40.07 -38.56 -28.45
CA TYR A 163 40.42 -39.79 -29.17
C TYR A 163 40.86 -39.56 -30.62
N SER A 164 40.45 -38.46 -31.24
CA SER A 164 40.85 -38.09 -32.62
C SER A 164 42.26 -37.49 -32.70
N SER A 165 42.74 -36.88 -31.60
CA SER A 165 44.01 -36.13 -31.54
C SER A 165 45.12 -36.83 -30.74
N ASN A 166 44.78 -37.82 -29.90
CA ASN A 166 45.74 -38.52 -29.03
C ASN A 166 45.74 -40.04 -29.26
N GLN A 167 46.91 -40.64 -29.50
CA GLN A 167 47.06 -42.08 -29.82
C GLN A 167 46.70 -43.03 -28.66
N LEU A 168 46.99 -42.65 -27.40
CA LEU A 168 46.59 -43.42 -26.22
C LEU A 168 45.06 -43.40 -26.10
N ALA A 169 44.46 -42.23 -26.22
CA ALA A 169 43.01 -42.07 -26.20
C ALA A 169 42.34 -42.83 -27.35
N LYS A 170 42.92 -42.84 -28.55
CA LYS A 170 42.44 -43.63 -29.69
C LYS A 170 42.40 -45.13 -29.36
N SER A 171 43.45 -45.65 -28.73
CA SER A 171 43.52 -47.06 -28.32
C SER A 171 42.48 -47.40 -27.24
N MET A 172 42.30 -46.52 -26.25
CA MET A 172 41.27 -46.68 -25.21
C MET A 172 39.84 -46.56 -25.77
N ALA A 173 39.62 -45.65 -26.71
CA ALA A 173 38.33 -45.44 -27.37
C ALA A 173 37.90 -46.66 -28.20
N ILE A 174 38.86 -47.34 -28.85
CA ILE A 174 38.60 -48.61 -29.57
C ILE A 174 38.12 -49.70 -28.60
N LEU A 175 38.78 -49.86 -27.44
CA LEU A 175 38.37 -50.83 -26.42
C LEU A 175 36.98 -50.53 -25.84
N ARG A 176 36.60 -49.25 -25.76
CA ARG A 176 35.29 -48.78 -25.32
C ARG A 176 34.24 -48.68 -26.44
N GLN A 177 34.58 -49.12 -27.66
CA GLN A 177 33.74 -49.03 -28.87
C GLN A 177 33.20 -47.61 -29.19
N LEU A 178 33.89 -46.57 -28.72
CA LEU A 178 33.47 -45.18 -28.83
C LEU A 178 33.33 -44.65 -30.28
N PRO A 179 34.22 -45.01 -31.24
CA PRO A 179 34.08 -44.58 -32.63
C PRO A 179 32.74 -44.97 -33.28
N ASN A 180 32.23 -46.18 -32.98
CA ASN A 180 30.94 -46.65 -33.49
C ASN A 180 29.77 -45.85 -32.90
N ILE A 181 29.86 -45.43 -31.64
CA ILE A 181 28.86 -44.58 -30.97
C ILE A 181 28.84 -43.18 -31.59
N MET A 182 30.02 -42.63 -31.93
CA MET A 182 30.16 -41.31 -32.52
C MET A 182 29.69 -41.24 -33.98
N GLU A 183 29.86 -42.33 -34.76
CA GLU A 183 29.31 -42.45 -36.12
C GLU A 183 27.76 -42.44 -36.14
N HIS A 184 27.10 -42.92 -35.08
CA HIS A 184 25.64 -42.94 -34.93
C HIS A 184 25.09 -41.79 -34.05
N SER A 185 25.91 -40.75 -33.81
CA SER A 185 25.59 -39.63 -32.92
C SER A 185 24.28 -38.90 -33.26
N GLY A 186 23.93 -38.82 -34.55
CA GLY A 186 22.67 -38.21 -35.02
C GLY A 186 21.42 -38.87 -34.45
N SER A 187 21.37 -40.21 -34.38
CA SER A 187 20.24 -40.96 -33.81
C SER A 187 20.19 -40.95 -32.28
N LEU A 188 21.32 -40.69 -31.62
CA LEU A 188 21.45 -40.66 -30.16
C LEU A 188 21.25 -39.26 -29.56
N LYS A 189 21.18 -38.21 -30.39
CA LYS A 189 21.01 -36.81 -29.96
C LYS A 189 19.82 -36.59 -29.00
N PRO A 190 18.63 -37.19 -29.18
CA PRO A 190 17.53 -37.04 -28.23
C PRO A 190 17.82 -37.63 -26.85
N ARG A 191 18.57 -38.76 -26.77
CA ARG A 191 18.95 -39.40 -25.51
C ARG A 191 19.96 -38.55 -24.74
N PHE A 192 20.99 -38.04 -25.42
CA PHE A 192 21.95 -37.13 -24.80
C PHE A 192 21.27 -35.84 -24.33
N LYS A 193 20.30 -35.30 -25.09
CA LYS A 193 19.51 -34.13 -24.66
C LYS A 193 18.71 -34.42 -23.39
N ALA A 194 18.08 -35.59 -23.28
CA ALA A 194 17.35 -35.99 -22.08
C ALA A 194 18.28 -36.14 -20.85
N ILE A 195 19.46 -36.75 -21.03
CA ILE A 195 20.50 -36.85 -19.98
C ILE A 195 20.95 -35.46 -19.54
N ASN A 196 21.29 -34.58 -20.48
CA ASN A 196 21.77 -33.23 -20.17
C ASN A 196 20.71 -32.40 -19.43
N ASN A 197 19.44 -32.55 -19.82
CA ASN A 197 18.34 -31.91 -19.11
C ASN A 197 18.22 -32.43 -17.67
N LEU A 198 18.28 -33.76 -17.48
CA LEU A 198 18.23 -34.35 -16.15
C LEU A 198 19.43 -33.91 -15.30
N ILE A 199 20.65 -33.88 -15.85
CA ILE A 199 21.85 -33.36 -15.18
C ILE A 199 21.64 -31.92 -14.71
N LYS A 200 21.10 -31.04 -15.55
CA LYS A 200 20.80 -29.65 -15.17
C LYS A 200 19.85 -29.59 -13.97
N VAL A 201 18.76 -30.36 -14.00
CA VAL A 201 17.80 -30.40 -12.89
C VAL A 201 18.42 -30.97 -11.61
N MET A 202 19.24 -32.03 -11.71
CA MET A 202 19.97 -32.60 -10.56
C MET A 202 20.90 -31.56 -9.92
N MET A 203 21.60 -30.76 -10.73
CA MET A 203 22.46 -29.67 -10.24
C MET A 203 21.67 -28.55 -9.56
N ASP A 204 20.52 -28.16 -10.11
CA ASP A 204 19.66 -27.14 -9.50
C ASP A 204 19.07 -27.61 -8.16
N VAL A 205 18.74 -28.90 -8.03
CA VAL A 205 18.33 -29.51 -6.76
C VAL A 205 19.48 -29.52 -5.76
N ALA A 206 20.69 -29.91 -6.18
CA ALA A 206 21.86 -29.89 -5.30
C ALA A 206 22.17 -28.50 -4.76
N ARG A 207 22.13 -27.47 -5.62
CA ARG A 207 22.31 -26.08 -5.20
C ARG A 207 21.27 -25.66 -4.16
N CYS A 208 19.99 -25.94 -4.43
CA CYS A 208 18.89 -25.63 -3.52
C CYS A 208 19.04 -26.32 -2.15
N VAL A 209 19.43 -27.60 -2.11
CA VAL A 209 19.64 -28.35 -0.86
C VAL A 209 20.83 -27.79 -0.05
N VAL A 210 21.91 -27.38 -0.71
CA VAL A 210 23.06 -26.75 -0.05
C VAL A 210 22.69 -25.36 0.49
N GLU A 211 21.93 -24.56 -0.26
CA GLU A 211 21.47 -23.24 0.20
C GLU A 211 20.64 -23.31 1.49
N PHE A 212 19.84 -24.36 1.69
CA PHE A 212 19.12 -24.55 2.96
C PHE A 212 20.02 -24.79 4.17
N LYS A 213 21.19 -25.43 3.96
CA LYS A 213 22.18 -25.64 5.02
C LYS A 213 22.93 -24.36 5.36
N ASP A 214 23.14 -23.51 4.36
CA ASP A 214 23.87 -22.24 4.50
C ASP A 214 23.01 -21.08 5.05
N LEU A 215 21.73 -21.34 5.36
CA LEU A 215 20.86 -20.35 5.97
C LEU A 215 21.40 -19.89 7.34
N PRO A 216 21.35 -18.58 7.66
CA PRO A 216 21.91 -18.03 8.88
C PRO A 216 21.10 -18.46 10.12
N SER A 217 21.63 -19.42 10.88
CA SER A 217 20.98 -20.03 12.04
C SER A 217 20.67 -19.07 13.20
N SER A 218 21.24 -17.86 13.20
CA SER A 218 20.90 -16.81 14.16
C SER A 218 19.49 -16.23 13.97
N TYR A 219 18.98 -16.25 12.74
CA TYR A 219 17.70 -15.63 12.38
C TYR A 219 16.58 -16.63 12.09
N ILE A 220 16.94 -17.89 11.86
CA ILE A 220 15.99 -18.94 11.50
C ILE A 220 16.28 -20.22 12.29
N SER A 221 15.22 -20.84 12.82
CA SER A 221 15.26 -22.08 13.56
C SER A 221 14.30 -23.11 12.95
N ASN A 222 14.45 -24.38 13.35
CA ASN A 222 13.55 -25.46 12.93
C ASN A 222 12.09 -25.30 13.37
N GLU A 223 11.76 -24.27 14.15
CA GLU A 223 10.38 -23.91 14.52
C GLU A 223 9.62 -23.23 13.37
N VAL A 224 10.32 -22.66 12.40
CA VAL A 224 9.70 -22.03 11.24
C VAL A 224 9.11 -23.11 10.32
N THR A 225 7.81 -23.04 10.07
CA THR A 225 7.06 -24.04 9.29
C THR A 225 7.67 -24.27 7.90
N ALA A 226 8.15 -23.21 7.24
CA ALA A 226 8.77 -23.32 5.91
C ALA A 226 10.07 -24.15 5.94
N LEU A 227 10.95 -23.88 6.90
CA LEU A 227 12.20 -24.62 7.06
C LEU A 227 11.94 -26.08 7.46
N SER A 228 11.04 -26.32 8.43
CA SER A 228 10.68 -27.70 8.84
C SER A 228 10.08 -28.52 7.69
N THR A 229 9.24 -27.90 6.86
CA THR A 229 8.65 -28.52 5.66
C THR A 229 9.73 -28.85 4.63
N ALA A 230 10.65 -27.91 4.37
CA ALA A 230 11.79 -28.14 3.49
C ALA A 230 12.68 -29.29 4.00
N MET A 231 13.02 -29.29 5.29
CA MET A 231 13.81 -30.36 5.92
C MET A 231 13.15 -31.74 5.80
N ALA A 232 11.82 -31.83 5.88
CA ALA A 232 11.08 -33.08 5.66
C ALA A 232 11.13 -33.55 4.19
N HIS A 233 11.23 -32.63 3.24
CA HIS A 233 11.27 -32.95 1.80
C HIS A 233 12.70 -33.17 1.24
N ILE A 234 13.75 -32.68 1.91
CA ILE A 234 15.15 -32.87 1.49
C ILE A 234 15.52 -34.36 1.29
N PRO A 235 15.20 -35.30 2.20
CA PRO A 235 15.49 -36.72 1.99
C PRO A 235 14.89 -37.27 0.68
N THR A 236 13.68 -36.81 0.34
CA THR A 236 12.99 -37.18 -0.90
C THR A 236 13.75 -36.63 -2.12
N ALA A 237 14.15 -35.36 -2.06
CA ALA A 237 14.93 -34.72 -3.12
C ALA A 237 16.28 -35.42 -3.37
N VAL A 238 17.01 -35.74 -2.29
CA VAL A 238 18.29 -36.44 -2.36
C VAL A 238 18.12 -37.84 -2.96
N TYR A 239 17.12 -38.60 -2.51
CA TYR A 239 16.84 -39.93 -3.05
C TYR A 239 16.57 -39.91 -4.56
N TRP A 240 15.64 -39.06 -5.03
CA TRP A 240 15.30 -39.00 -6.45
C TRP A 240 16.46 -38.48 -7.30
N THR A 241 17.33 -37.65 -6.74
CA THR A 241 18.54 -37.16 -7.43
C THR A 241 19.58 -38.26 -7.55
N MET A 242 19.87 -39.01 -6.48
CA MET A 242 20.79 -40.15 -6.51
C MET A 242 20.27 -41.27 -7.43
N ARG A 243 18.96 -41.53 -7.44
CA ARG A 243 18.35 -42.47 -8.38
C ARG A 243 18.50 -42.01 -9.83
N SER A 244 18.35 -40.71 -10.09
CA SER A 244 18.58 -40.12 -11.41
C SER A 244 20.04 -40.24 -11.87
N VAL A 245 21.00 -40.14 -10.95
CA VAL A 245 22.42 -40.42 -11.22
C VAL A 245 22.61 -41.87 -11.70
N VAL A 246 22.05 -42.84 -10.97
CA VAL A 246 22.15 -44.27 -11.33
C VAL A 246 21.50 -44.52 -12.70
N ALA A 247 20.34 -43.90 -12.97
CA ALA A 247 19.67 -44.01 -14.27
C ALA A 247 20.52 -43.42 -15.41
N CYS A 248 21.15 -42.26 -15.22
CA CYS A 248 22.06 -41.68 -16.21
C CYS A 248 23.25 -42.59 -16.48
N ALA A 249 23.89 -43.12 -15.43
CA ALA A 249 25.04 -44.01 -15.56
C ALA A 249 24.70 -45.33 -16.28
N ALA A 250 23.53 -45.91 -16.01
CA ALA A 250 23.03 -47.09 -16.71
C ALA A 250 22.85 -46.82 -18.22
N GLN A 251 22.30 -45.65 -18.57
CA GLN A 251 22.12 -45.24 -19.97
C GLN A 251 23.46 -45.07 -20.71
N ILE A 252 24.44 -44.41 -20.08
CA ILE A 252 25.79 -44.24 -20.65
C ILE A 252 26.48 -45.60 -20.84
N THR A 253 26.38 -46.48 -19.84
CA THR A 253 26.99 -47.81 -19.88
C THR A 253 26.36 -48.70 -20.96
N GLY A 254 25.04 -48.62 -21.13
CA GLY A 254 24.30 -49.29 -22.20
C GLY A 254 24.80 -48.90 -23.59
N LEU A 255 25.15 -47.62 -23.81
CA LEU A 255 25.75 -47.14 -25.06
C LEU A 255 27.12 -47.78 -25.34
N THR A 256 27.91 -48.07 -24.30
CA THR A 256 29.26 -48.64 -24.45
C THR A 256 29.31 -50.17 -24.59
N THR A 257 28.24 -50.88 -24.23
CA THR A 257 28.26 -52.36 -24.10
C THR A 257 27.53 -53.09 -25.23
N MET A 258 26.48 -52.50 -25.83
CA MET A 258 25.70 -53.14 -26.91
C MET A 258 26.05 -52.54 -28.28
N GLY A 259 27.13 -53.01 -28.89
CA GLY A 259 27.60 -52.56 -30.21
C GLY A 259 26.75 -53.00 -31.42
N HIS A 260 25.69 -53.79 -31.26
CA HIS A 260 24.87 -54.26 -32.38
C HIS A 260 23.42 -54.56 -31.95
N GLU A 261 22.60 -53.51 -31.84
CA GLU A 261 21.14 -53.47 -32.10
C GLU A 261 20.67 -52.07 -31.65
N PHE A 262 20.79 -51.07 -32.54
CA PHE A 262 20.18 -49.76 -32.32
C PHE A 262 18.65 -49.85 -32.47
N SER A 263 18.00 -50.63 -31.60
CA SER A 263 16.57 -50.52 -31.39
C SER A 263 16.32 -49.20 -30.70
N VAL A 264 15.71 -48.27 -31.42
CA VAL A 264 15.21 -46.99 -30.89
C VAL A 264 14.11 -47.31 -29.87
N SER A 265 14.48 -47.62 -28.63
CA SER A 265 13.51 -47.71 -27.54
C SER A 265 13.24 -46.28 -27.05
N THR A 266 12.13 -45.70 -27.52
CA THR A 266 11.57 -44.43 -27.05
C THR A 266 11.22 -44.47 -25.55
N THR A 267 11.13 -45.67 -24.97
CA THR A 267 10.86 -45.94 -23.55
C THR A 267 11.97 -45.46 -22.63
N GLU A 268 13.24 -45.62 -22.99
CA GLU A 268 14.39 -45.25 -22.15
C GLU A 268 14.57 -43.72 -22.01
N ALA A 269 14.33 -42.97 -23.07
CA ALA A 269 14.38 -41.50 -23.04
C ALA A 269 13.19 -40.88 -22.28
N TRP A 270 12.04 -41.57 -22.29
CA TRP A 270 10.84 -41.18 -21.57
C TRP A 270 11.00 -41.34 -20.05
N GLU A 271 11.70 -42.37 -19.59
CA GLU A 271 12.02 -42.57 -18.16
C GLU A 271 12.88 -41.44 -17.60
N LEU A 272 13.94 -41.01 -18.32
CA LEU A 272 14.79 -39.88 -17.92
C LEU A 272 13.99 -38.57 -17.88
N SER A 273 13.08 -38.37 -18.84
CA SER A 273 12.22 -37.18 -18.89
C SER A 273 11.22 -37.15 -17.73
N THR A 274 10.72 -38.32 -17.33
CA THR A 274 9.81 -38.47 -16.17
C THR A 274 10.53 -38.18 -14.86
N LEU A 275 11.79 -38.64 -14.71
CA LEU A 275 12.64 -38.29 -13.57
C LEU A 275 12.94 -36.79 -13.52
N ALA A 276 13.23 -36.16 -14.67
CA ALA A 276 13.47 -34.73 -14.74
C ALA A 276 12.23 -33.92 -14.31
N HIS A 277 11.03 -34.32 -14.76
CA HIS A 277 9.79 -33.69 -14.33
C HIS A 277 9.53 -33.87 -12.82
N LYS A 278 9.76 -35.09 -12.28
CA LYS A 278 9.60 -35.36 -10.84
C LYS A 278 10.54 -34.51 -9.99
N LEU A 279 11.81 -34.39 -10.40
CA LEU A 279 12.78 -33.54 -9.71
C LEU A 279 12.46 -32.05 -9.82
N ASN A 280 11.97 -31.57 -10.96
CA ASN A 280 11.53 -30.18 -11.11
C ASN A 280 10.38 -29.83 -10.15
N ASN A 281 9.38 -30.72 -10.01
CA ASN A 281 8.28 -30.48 -9.07
C ASN A 281 8.78 -30.39 -7.61
N VAL A 282 9.76 -31.22 -7.23
CA VAL A 282 10.40 -31.15 -5.91
C VAL A 282 11.23 -29.86 -5.76
N LEU A 283 11.97 -29.47 -6.79
CA LEU A 283 12.77 -28.25 -6.82
C LEU A 283 11.91 -26.98 -6.67
N GLU A 284 10.78 -26.89 -7.39
CA GLU A 284 9.85 -25.76 -7.29
C GLU A 284 9.29 -25.64 -5.87
N HIS A 285 8.91 -26.76 -5.25
CA HIS A 285 8.46 -26.77 -3.87
C HIS A 285 9.56 -26.26 -2.91
N LEU A 286 10.78 -26.79 -3.03
CA LEU A 286 11.91 -26.37 -2.20
C LEU A 286 12.26 -24.88 -2.41
N ARG A 287 12.27 -24.38 -3.64
CA ARG A 287 12.51 -22.96 -3.94
C ARG A 287 11.45 -22.05 -3.30
N LYS A 288 10.18 -22.45 -3.32
CA LYS A 288 9.10 -21.71 -2.64
C LYS A 288 9.33 -21.64 -1.13
N GLN A 289 9.72 -22.74 -0.50
CA GLN A 289 10.05 -22.75 0.93
C GLN A 289 11.28 -21.88 1.23
N LEU A 290 12.30 -21.92 0.37
CA LEU A 290 13.52 -21.14 0.53
C LEU A 290 13.24 -19.63 0.46
N ALA A 291 12.42 -19.19 -0.51
CA ALA A 291 11.99 -17.79 -0.61
C ALA A 291 11.25 -17.32 0.66
N THR A 292 10.37 -18.17 1.20
CA THR A 292 9.65 -17.89 2.46
C THR A 292 10.61 -17.79 3.65
N CYS A 293 11.67 -18.61 3.68
CA CYS A 293 12.70 -18.55 4.71
C CYS A 293 13.48 -17.22 4.67
N TYR A 294 13.93 -16.80 3.49
CA TYR A 294 14.60 -15.51 3.32
C TYR A 294 13.72 -14.32 3.72
N GLN A 295 12.44 -14.34 3.34
CA GLN A 295 11.48 -13.33 3.77
C GLN A 295 11.39 -13.23 5.31
N HIS A 296 11.30 -14.37 5.99
CA HIS A 296 11.24 -14.40 7.46
C HIS A 296 12.54 -13.88 8.11
N ILE A 297 13.69 -14.22 7.54
CA ILE A 297 15.00 -13.74 7.99
C ILE A 297 15.09 -12.21 7.86
N ASP A 298 14.67 -11.66 6.72
CA ASP A 298 14.70 -10.21 6.48
C ASP A 298 13.75 -9.46 7.42
N GLU A 299 12.56 -10.01 7.69
CA GLU A 299 11.62 -9.46 8.66
C GLU A 299 12.21 -9.42 10.08
N ARG A 300 12.79 -10.55 10.54
CA ARG A 300 13.48 -10.66 11.84
C ARG A 300 14.62 -9.66 11.96
N ARG A 301 15.50 -9.61 10.95
CA ARG A 301 16.64 -8.69 10.89
C ARG A 301 16.18 -7.23 10.92
N SER A 302 15.10 -6.90 10.23
CA SER A 302 14.50 -5.56 10.24
C SER A 302 13.96 -5.17 11.62
N ILE A 303 13.32 -6.10 12.34
CA ILE A 303 12.85 -5.89 13.72
C ILE A 303 14.02 -5.61 14.66
N GLU A 304 15.08 -6.42 14.61
CA GLU A 304 16.26 -6.25 15.46
C GLU A 304 16.99 -4.93 15.17
N THR A 305 17.18 -4.58 13.89
CA THR A 305 17.82 -3.32 13.49
C THR A 305 17.02 -2.11 13.98
N PHE A 306 15.69 -2.18 13.90
CA PHE A 306 14.82 -1.12 14.43
C PHE A 306 14.88 -0.99 15.95
N GLN A 307 14.93 -2.10 16.68
CA GLN A 307 15.11 -2.09 18.14
C GLN A 307 16.50 -1.56 18.52
N MET A 308 17.54 -1.97 17.80
CA MET A 308 18.89 -1.45 17.95
C MET A 308 18.92 0.07 17.76
N LEU A 309 18.26 0.61 16.73
CA LEU A 309 18.14 2.04 16.50
C LEU A 309 17.48 2.77 17.68
N LYS A 310 16.37 2.24 18.21
CA LYS A 310 15.71 2.82 19.41
C LYS A 310 16.67 2.90 20.60
N ASN A 311 17.32 1.78 20.93
CA ASN A 311 18.28 1.73 22.03
C ASN A 311 19.45 2.70 21.80
N LEU A 312 19.92 2.79 20.56
CA LEU A 312 21.06 3.63 20.20
C LEU A 312 20.76 5.13 20.41
N PHE A 313 19.53 5.60 20.23
CA PHE A 313 19.15 6.99 20.51
C PHE A 313 18.87 7.28 22.01
N GLU A 314 18.71 6.26 22.84
CA GLU A 314 18.58 6.40 24.30
C GLU A 314 19.96 6.47 24.98
N MET A 315 20.99 5.91 24.36
CA MET A 315 22.35 5.88 24.88
C MET A 315 23.11 7.20 24.66
N ILE A 316 24.03 7.52 25.57
CA ILE A 316 24.98 8.62 25.43
C ILE A 316 26.22 8.10 24.68
N HIS A 317 26.65 8.80 23.63
CA HIS A 317 27.83 8.45 22.85
C HIS A 317 28.98 9.44 23.04
N ILE A 318 30.20 8.99 22.74
CA ILE A 318 31.41 9.84 22.74
C ILE A 318 31.37 10.83 21.58
N ASP A 319 30.90 10.37 20.42
CA ASP A 319 30.66 11.15 19.22
C ASP A 319 29.45 10.59 18.45
N ASN A 320 29.01 11.35 17.45
CA ASN A 320 27.87 11.04 16.58
C ASN A 320 28.09 9.88 15.58
N MET A 321 29.27 9.24 15.52
CA MET A 321 29.59 8.29 14.46
C MET A 321 28.76 7.01 14.52
N LYS A 322 28.49 6.48 15.72
CA LYS A 322 27.65 5.28 15.88
C LYS A 322 26.23 5.49 15.33
N VAL A 323 25.68 6.68 15.59
CA VAL A 323 24.36 7.10 15.09
C VAL A 323 24.37 7.26 13.58
N LEU A 324 25.33 7.99 13.03
CA LEU A 324 25.42 8.24 11.60
C LEU A 324 25.64 6.94 10.79
N LYS A 325 26.49 6.02 11.29
CA LYS A 325 26.70 4.70 10.68
C LYS A 325 25.43 3.86 10.70
N ALA A 326 24.68 3.86 11.81
CA ALA A 326 23.44 3.10 11.92
C ALA A 326 22.31 3.67 11.03
N LEU A 327 22.27 4.98 10.80
CA LEU A 327 21.25 5.62 9.95
C LEU A 327 21.56 5.54 8.46
N ILE A 328 22.82 5.75 8.07
CA ILE A 328 23.19 5.93 6.66
C ILE A 328 23.80 4.65 6.10
N TYR A 329 24.90 4.20 6.69
CA TYR A 329 25.62 3.03 6.20
C TYR A 329 26.65 2.53 7.22
N ALA A 330 26.53 1.27 7.63
CA ALA A 330 27.31 0.73 8.74
C ALA A 330 28.73 0.25 8.33
N LYS A 331 28.92 -0.15 7.08
CA LYS A 331 30.20 -0.69 6.59
C LYS A 331 31.13 0.44 6.14
N ASP A 332 32.44 0.23 6.24
CA ASP A 332 33.46 1.22 5.87
C ASP A 332 34.06 0.96 4.47
N ASP A 333 33.44 0.10 3.66
CA ASP A 333 33.88 -0.31 2.32
C ASP A 333 33.56 0.71 1.21
N ILE A 334 32.63 1.64 1.45
CA ILE A 334 32.27 2.70 0.49
C ILE A 334 32.27 4.10 1.12
N GLN A 335 32.29 5.13 0.27
CA GLN A 335 32.06 6.52 0.65
C GLN A 335 30.57 6.87 0.44
N PRO A 336 29.76 6.92 1.51
CA PRO A 336 28.31 6.96 1.39
C PRO A 336 27.75 8.36 1.14
N LEU A 337 28.55 9.42 1.26
CA LEU A 337 28.11 10.80 1.08
C LEU A 337 28.73 11.43 -0.17
N ILE A 338 28.01 12.37 -0.79
CA ILE A 338 28.53 13.34 -1.74
C ILE A 338 28.56 14.71 -1.07
N ASP A 339 29.70 15.40 -1.13
CA ASP A 339 29.82 16.80 -0.75
C ASP A 339 29.20 17.70 -1.83
N GLY A 340 28.18 18.46 -1.49
CA GLY A 340 27.47 19.35 -2.42
C GLY A 340 28.33 20.47 -3.02
N SER A 341 29.43 20.85 -2.36
CA SER A 341 30.33 21.90 -2.85
C SER A 341 31.38 21.38 -3.84
N SER A 342 32.05 20.26 -3.50
CA SER A 342 33.06 19.65 -4.36
C SER A 342 32.53 18.62 -5.34
N LYS A 343 31.27 18.18 -5.16
CA LYS A 343 30.60 17.07 -5.86
C LYS A 343 31.38 15.75 -5.82
N LYS A 344 32.25 15.56 -4.81
CA LYS A 344 33.03 14.34 -4.60
C LYS A 344 32.43 13.47 -3.52
N ARG A 345 32.69 12.16 -3.60
CA ARG A 345 32.30 11.22 -2.54
C ARG A 345 33.24 11.35 -1.34
N VAL A 346 32.67 11.25 -0.14
CA VAL A 346 33.37 11.38 1.14
C VAL A 346 32.85 10.37 2.18
N HIS A 347 33.68 10.08 3.18
CA HIS A 347 33.30 9.26 4.34
C HIS A 347 32.50 10.06 5.38
N LEU A 348 31.76 9.37 6.24
CA LEU A 348 31.01 9.97 7.35
C LEU A 348 31.88 10.75 8.35
N ASP A 349 33.19 10.48 8.39
CA ASP A 349 34.14 11.11 9.33
C ASP A 349 34.21 12.64 9.22
N VAL A 350 33.82 13.21 8.07
CA VAL A 350 33.72 14.67 7.88
C VAL A 350 32.68 15.34 8.78
N LEU A 351 31.75 14.55 9.33
CA LEU A 351 30.67 14.97 10.23
C LEU A 351 30.98 14.70 11.70
N ARG A 352 32.11 14.07 12.01
CA ARG A 352 32.45 13.63 13.37
C ARG A 352 32.50 14.82 14.33
N ARG A 353 31.79 14.71 15.46
CA ARG A 353 31.71 15.75 16.52
C ARG A 353 31.21 17.12 16.04
N LYS A 354 30.48 17.17 14.93
CA LYS A 354 29.76 18.36 14.47
C LYS A 354 28.28 18.26 14.83
N ASN A 355 27.59 19.40 14.92
CA ASN A 355 26.13 19.40 14.87
C ASN A 355 25.70 19.00 13.46
N VAL A 356 24.83 18.01 13.33
CA VAL A 356 24.39 17.48 12.04
C VAL A 356 22.88 17.67 11.91
N LEU A 357 22.47 18.38 10.86
CA LEU A 357 21.08 18.61 10.50
C LEU A 357 20.72 17.61 9.39
N LEU A 358 19.92 16.60 9.73
CA LEU A 358 19.46 15.58 8.80
C LEU A 358 18.21 16.08 8.08
N LEU A 359 18.36 16.51 6.83
CA LEU A 359 17.25 16.85 5.95
C LEU A 359 16.67 15.55 5.39
N ILE A 360 15.50 15.15 5.85
CA ILE A 360 14.85 13.90 5.48
C ILE A 360 13.66 14.24 4.60
N SER A 361 13.64 13.75 3.36
CA SER A 361 12.54 14.00 2.41
C SER A 361 12.36 12.85 1.43
N GLY A 362 11.19 12.82 0.78
CA GLY A 362 11.02 12.09 -0.48
C GLY A 362 11.70 12.83 -1.64
N LEU A 363 11.46 12.35 -2.86
CA LEU A 363 11.89 13.00 -4.10
C LEU A 363 10.97 14.17 -4.52
N ASP A 364 9.94 14.46 -3.73
CA ASP A 364 8.90 15.46 -3.96
C ASP A 364 9.11 16.80 -3.25
N ILE A 365 10.33 17.04 -2.73
CA ILE A 365 10.71 18.34 -2.16
C ILE A 365 10.60 19.45 -3.22
N SER A 366 10.05 20.61 -2.85
CA SER A 366 9.86 21.71 -3.79
C SER A 366 11.15 22.50 -4.00
N ASN A 367 11.38 22.97 -5.24
CA ASN A 367 12.54 23.81 -5.55
C ASN A 367 12.51 25.15 -4.79
N ASP A 368 11.31 25.67 -4.52
CA ASP A 368 11.10 26.90 -3.75
C ASP A 368 11.63 26.72 -2.31
N GLU A 369 11.26 25.62 -1.64
CA GLU A 369 11.76 25.29 -0.29
C GLU A 369 13.28 25.07 -0.29
N LEU A 370 13.82 24.37 -1.29
CA LEU A 370 15.27 24.16 -1.39
C LEU A 370 16.05 25.46 -1.54
N SER A 371 15.56 26.39 -2.37
CA SER A 371 16.21 27.67 -2.62
C SER A 371 16.28 28.53 -1.35
N ILE A 372 15.23 28.51 -0.53
CA ILE A 372 15.20 29.26 0.73
C ILE A 372 16.13 28.59 1.77
N LEU A 373 16.14 27.25 1.87
CA LEU A 373 17.09 26.54 2.73
C LEU A 373 18.53 26.83 2.33
N GLU A 374 18.82 26.87 1.03
CA GLU A 374 20.12 27.24 0.49
C GLU A 374 20.50 28.67 0.87
N GLN A 375 19.57 29.63 0.75
CA GLN A 375 19.81 31.01 1.16
C GLN A 375 20.18 31.09 2.65
N ILE A 376 19.38 30.49 3.54
CA ILE A 376 19.63 30.50 5.00
C ILE A 376 20.97 29.80 5.31
N TYR A 377 21.25 28.68 4.64
CA TYR A 377 22.51 27.97 4.78
C TYR A 377 23.70 28.83 4.37
N ASN A 378 23.63 29.53 3.22
CA ASN A 378 24.70 30.38 2.72
C ASN A 378 24.89 31.65 3.57
N GLU A 379 23.81 32.29 4.04
CA GLU A 379 23.86 33.43 4.95
C GLU A 379 24.62 33.11 6.25
N SER A 380 24.43 31.90 6.77
CA SER A 380 25.15 31.41 7.96
C SER A 380 26.67 31.33 7.74
N ARG A 381 27.11 31.16 6.49
CA ARG A 381 28.53 31.05 6.11
C ARG A 381 29.17 32.40 5.75
N GLN A 382 28.39 33.39 5.32
CA GLN A 382 28.89 34.73 4.95
C GLN A 382 29.19 35.62 6.17
N HIS A 383 28.48 35.46 7.29
CA HIS A 383 28.70 36.20 8.53
C HIS A 383 29.85 35.61 9.38
N GLY A 384 31.02 35.40 8.75
CA GLY A 384 32.21 34.68 9.25
C GLY A 384 32.90 35.22 10.51
N ALA A 385 32.30 36.18 11.23
CA ALA A 385 32.78 36.61 12.55
C ALA A 385 32.35 35.66 13.70
N ARG A 386 31.44 34.71 13.46
CA ARG A 386 31.02 33.66 14.41
C ARG A 386 31.74 32.32 14.12
N LEU A 387 33.08 32.30 14.12
CA LEU A 387 33.98 31.12 14.15
C LEU A 387 33.43 29.84 13.45
N ASP A 388 33.66 29.73 12.14
CA ASP A 388 33.62 28.56 11.25
C ASP A 388 32.69 27.36 11.58
N SER A 389 31.64 27.20 10.74
CA SER A 389 30.81 26.01 10.51
C SER A 389 30.25 25.29 11.74
N GLN A 390 29.30 25.95 12.41
CA GLN A 390 28.68 25.43 13.65
C GLN A 390 27.77 24.20 13.43
N TYR A 391 27.34 23.92 12.19
CA TYR A 391 26.59 22.73 11.81
C TYR A 391 26.77 22.35 10.33
N GLU A 392 26.50 21.08 10.00
CA GLU A 392 26.47 20.56 8.63
C GLU A 392 25.08 20.01 8.32
N VAL A 393 24.60 20.19 7.08
CA VAL A 393 23.33 19.59 6.63
C VAL A 393 23.64 18.32 5.82
N VAL A 394 22.85 17.27 6.05
CA VAL A 394 22.95 16.00 5.31
C VAL A 394 21.56 15.62 4.80
N TRP A 395 21.42 15.50 3.48
CA TRP A 395 20.17 15.02 2.87
C TRP A 395 20.09 13.49 2.90
N ILE A 396 19.03 12.97 3.52
CA ILE A 396 18.66 11.55 3.56
C ILE A 396 17.40 11.34 2.70
N PRO A 397 17.53 10.76 1.51
CA PRO A 397 16.40 10.45 0.64
C PRO A 397 15.64 9.23 1.16
N VAL A 398 14.35 9.40 1.45
CA VAL A 398 13.46 8.31 1.86
C VAL A 398 12.62 7.88 0.66
N VAL A 399 12.98 6.74 0.07
CA VAL A 399 12.26 6.14 -1.06
C VAL A 399 11.70 4.78 -0.65
N ASP A 400 10.52 4.43 -1.13
CA ASP A 400 9.94 3.10 -0.92
C ASP A 400 10.64 2.08 -1.83
N HIS A 401 11.32 1.09 -1.26
CA HIS A 401 12.05 0.09 -2.05
C HIS A 401 11.11 -0.97 -2.66
N SER A 402 9.81 -0.96 -2.35
CA SER A 402 8.82 -1.77 -3.07
C SER A 402 8.54 -1.25 -4.48
N VAL A 403 8.88 0.01 -4.75
CA VAL A 403 8.72 0.64 -6.06
C VAL A 403 9.97 0.40 -6.89
N GLN A 404 9.80 -0.09 -8.12
CA GLN A 404 10.92 -0.28 -9.04
C GLN A 404 11.57 1.07 -9.38
N TRP A 405 12.90 1.11 -9.32
CA TRP A 405 13.70 2.31 -9.58
C TRP A 405 13.72 2.61 -11.10
N SER A 406 12.92 3.58 -11.54
CA SER A 406 12.80 3.97 -12.95
C SER A 406 13.76 5.10 -13.34
N ASP A 407 14.07 5.22 -14.64
CA ASP A 407 14.94 6.28 -15.16
C ASP A 407 14.45 7.70 -14.78
N PRO A 408 13.15 8.05 -14.86
CA PRO A 408 12.66 9.36 -14.41
C PRO A 408 12.88 9.62 -12.91
N MET A 409 12.81 8.59 -12.06
CA MET A 409 13.09 8.73 -10.63
C MET A 409 14.57 9.01 -10.38
N LYS A 410 15.44 8.35 -11.14
CA LYS A 410 16.88 8.57 -11.11
C LYS A 410 17.25 9.99 -11.54
N ASP A 411 16.74 10.44 -12.69
CA ASP A 411 16.99 11.81 -13.19
C ASP A 411 16.52 12.87 -12.19
N ARG A 412 15.36 12.64 -11.56
CA ARG A 412 14.84 13.53 -10.52
C ARG A 412 15.71 13.53 -9.27
N PHE A 413 16.17 12.37 -8.81
CA PHE A 413 17.10 12.27 -7.68
C PHE A 413 18.41 13.01 -7.96
N GLU A 414 19.01 12.80 -9.12
CA GLU A 414 20.25 13.46 -9.53
C GLU A 414 20.08 14.97 -9.66
N SER A 415 18.96 15.43 -10.21
CA SER A 415 18.61 16.86 -10.29
C SER A 415 18.56 17.51 -8.91
N ILE A 416 17.82 16.92 -7.96
CA ILE A 416 17.71 17.43 -6.58
C ILE A 416 19.08 17.41 -5.88
N GLN A 417 19.83 16.30 -6.00
CA GLN A 417 21.16 16.17 -5.41
C GLN A 417 22.15 17.21 -5.97
N SER A 418 22.06 17.52 -7.27
CA SER A 418 22.93 18.49 -7.93
C SER A 418 22.68 19.92 -7.43
N ALA A 419 21.43 20.26 -7.12
CA ALA A 419 21.04 21.57 -6.61
C ALA A 419 21.45 21.81 -5.16
N MET A 420 21.72 20.77 -4.36
CA MET A 420 22.05 20.93 -2.95
C MET A 420 23.53 21.34 -2.72
N PRO A 421 23.80 22.40 -1.92
CA PRO A 421 25.16 22.83 -1.59
C PRO A 421 25.80 22.07 -0.42
N TRP A 422 25.01 21.28 0.32
CA TRP A 422 25.42 20.52 1.51
C TRP A 422 25.63 19.02 1.22
N PHE A 423 25.91 18.20 2.23
CA PHE A 423 26.16 16.77 2.04
C PHE A 423 24.89 16.01 1.67
N THR A 424 24.99 15.01 0.79
CA THR A 424 23.86 14.17 0.39
C THR A 424 24.25 12.71 0.45
N VAL A 425 23.31 11.83 0.79
CA VAL A 425 23.55 10.38 0.66
C VAL A 425 23.69 10.03 -0.81
N TYR A 426 24.74 9.27 -1.16
CA TYR A 426 25.09 8.94 -2.55
C TYR A 426 23.94 8.26 -3.30
N HIS A 427 23.28 7.28 -2.66
CA HIS A 427 22.17 6.54 -3.26
C HIS A 427 21.15 6.08 -2.19
N PRO A 428 19.84 6.12 -2.45
CA PRO A 428 18.82 5.75 -1.46
C PRO A 428 18.89 4.29 -0.99
N SER A 429 19.44 3.39 -1.82
CA SER A 429 19.61 1.98 -1.46
C SER A 429 20.56 1.75 -0.28
N LEU A 430 21.35 2.75 0.10
CA LEU A 430 22.20 2.68 1.29
C LEU A 430 21.38 2.72 2.58
N ILE A 431 20.18 3.32 2.55
CA ILE A 431 19.30 3.44 3.70
C ILE A 431 18.46 2.16 3.82
N GLU A 432 18.71 1.39 4.87
CA GLU A 432 17.99 0.15 5.13
C GLU A 432 16.50 0.36 5.43
N MET A 433 15.66 -0.62 5.08
CA MET A 433 14.22 -0.64 5.38
C MET A 433 13.89 -0.32 6.84
N ALA A 434 14.69 -0.86 7.78
CA ALA A 434 14.49 -0.67 9.20
C ALA A 434 14.72 0.80 9.62
N VAL A 435 15.66 1.50 8.98
CA VAL A 435 15.91 2.93 9.18
C VAL A 435 14.73 3.74 8.65
N ILE A 436 14.22 3.41 7.46
CA ILE A 436 13.04 4.08 6.90
C ILE A 436 11.82 3.90 7.82
N ARG A 437 11.62 2.69 8.36
CA ARG A 437 10.57 2.43 9.35
C ARG A 437 10.78 3.25 10.62
N PHE A 438 12.01 3.34 11.13
CA PHE A 438 12.37 4.18 12.28
C PHE A 438 12.03 5.66 12.03
N ILE A 439 12.43 6.20 10.89
CA ILE A 439 12.15 7.59 10.48
C ILE A 439 10.64 7.85 10.42
N LYS A 440 9.85 6.92 9.85
CA LYS A 440 8.39 7.03 9.75
C LYS A 440 7.69 6.92 11.10
N GLU A 441 8.08 5.97 11.94
CA GLU A 441 7.39 5.67 13.20
C GLU A 441 7.83 6.56 14.38
N VAL A 442 9.14 6.76 14.53
CA VAL A 442 9.73 7.47 15.69
C VAL A 442 9.87 8.96 15.43
N TRP A 443 10.33 9.36 14.24
CA TRP A 443 10.43 10.77 13.84
C TRP A 443 9.19 11.29 13.11
N HIS A 444 8.15 10.45 12.98
CA HIS A 444 6.85 10.81 12.43
C HIS A 444 6.91 11.41 11.02
N PHE A 445 7.85 10.96 10.18
CA PHE A 445 7.94 11.36 8.79
C PHE A 445 6.73 10.82 7.98
N ARG A 446 6.03 11.71 7.28
CA ARG A 446 4.80 11.43 6.51
C ARG A 446 4.83 12.09 5.12
N ASN A 447 5.98 12.02 4.44
CA ASN A 447 6.28 12.54 3.08
C ASN A 447 6.57 14.04 2.98
N ARG A 448 6.33 14.87 4.00
CA ARG A 448 6.86 16.24 4.03
C ARG A 448 8.29 16.27 4.57
N PRO A 449 9.16 17.16 4.06
CA PRO A 449 10.53 17.25 4.55
C PRO A 449 10.54 17.58 6.04
N ILE A 450 11.46 16.95 6.78
CA ILE A 450 11.75 17.26 8.17
C ILE A 450 13.27 17.47 8.32
N LEU A 451 13.67 18.25 9.32
CA LEU A 451 15.09 18.53 9.60
C LEU A 451 15.43 18.16 11.03
N VAL A 452 15.99 16.96 11.22
CA VAL A 452 16.32 16.45 12.55
C VAL A 452 17.70 16.95 12.96
N VAL A 453 17.83 17.52 14.16
CA VAL A 453 19.10 18.06 14.65
C VAL A 453 19.77 17.07 15.60
N LEU A 454 20.98 16.64 15.23
CA LEU A 454 21.88 15.86 16.06
C LEU A 454 22.96 16.77 16.63
N ASP A 455 23.23 16.65 17.93
CA ASP A 455 24.40 17.26 18.56
C ASP A 455 25.71 16.50 18.20
N PRO A 456 26.89 16.98 18.64
CA PRO A 456 28.17 16.30 18.39
C PRO A 456 28.26 14.86 18.93
N GLN A 457 27.40 14.46 19.86
CA GLN A 457 27.30 13.11 20.42
C GLN A 457 26.25 12.26 19.70
N GLY A 458 25.53 12.82 18.73
CA GLY A 458 24.50 12.12 17.97
C GLY A 458 23.14 12.05 18.68
N LYS A 459 22.95 12.84 19.76
CA LYS A 459 21.66 12.96 20.43
C LYS A 459 20.75 13.88 19.64
N VAL A 460 19.48 13.50 19.50
CA VAL A 460 18.45 14.37 18.91
C VAL A 460 18.14 15.51 19.88
N VAL A 461 18.47 16.75 19.49
CA VAL A 461 18.22 17.97 20.29
C VAL A 461 17.04 18.78 19.78
N CYS A 462 16.62 18.54 18.54
CA CYS A 462 15.36 19.01 17.98
C CYS A 462 14.84 18.03 16.92
N PRO A 463 13.59 17.56 17.06
CA PRO A 463 13.02 16.57 16.13
C PRO A 463 12.67 17.19 14.76
N ASN A 464 12.41 18.49 14.70
CA ASN A 464 12.21 19.20 13.43
C ASN A 464 12.60 20.68 13.55
N ALA A 465 13.79 21.03 13.08
CA ALA A 465 14.30 22.40 13.07
C ALA A 465 13.90 23.22 11.84
N LEU A 466 13.17 22.64 10.86
CA LEU A 466 12.69 23.42 9.71
C LEU A 466 11.90 24.64 10.16
N HIS A 467 11.01 24.46 11.15
CA HIS A 467 10.21 25.56 11.66
C HIS A 467 11.08 26.68 12.25
N MET A 468 12.11 26.32 13.01
CA MET A 468 13.05 27.30 13.56
C MET A 468 13.83 28.03 12.45
N MET A 469 14.27 27.31 11.41
CA MET A 469 14.93 27.90 10.24
C MET A 469 14.02 28.87 9.51
N TRP A 470 12.75 28.53 9.29
CA TRP A 470 11.80 29.41 8.61
C TRP A 470 11.48 30.67 9.38
N ILE A 471 11.42 30.61 10.72
CA ILE A 471 11.07 31.75 11.56
C ILE A 471 12.29 32.67 11.78
N TRP A 472 13.44 32.14 12.20
CA TRP A 472 14.58 32.94 12.65
C TRP A 472 15.87 32.74 11.83
N GLY A 473 15.84 31.91 10.79
CA GLY A 473 17.01 31.63 9.95
C GLY A 473 18.19 31.11 10.79
N SER A 474 19.37 31.71 10.58
CA SER A 474 20.60 31.35 11.29
C SER A 474 20.61 31.78 12.77
N ASN A 475 19.75 32.72 13.19
CA ASN A 475 19.66 33.16 14.59
C ASN A 475 19.06 32.10 15.54
N ALA A 476 18.41 31.07 14.96
CA ALA A 476 17.86 29.93 15.68
C ALA A 476 18.91 28.91 16.14
N PHE A 477 20.15 28.97 15.65
CA PHE A 477 21.23 28.11 16.13
C PHE A 477 21.42 28.29 17.66
N PRO A 478 21.62 27.23 18.46
CA PRO A 478 21.92 25.83 18.11
C PRO A 478 20.75 24.91 17.73
N PHE A 479 19.59 25.46 17.35
CA PHE A 479 18.40 24.68 16.95
C PHE A 479 17.98 23.63 17.98
N THR A 480 18.06 23.99 19.26
CA THR A 480 17.59 23.14 20.36
C THR A 480 16.22 23.60 20.82
N SER A 481 15.41 22.70 21.38
CA SER A 481 14.11 23.10 21.96
C SER A 481 14.25 24.18 23.04
N PHE A 482 15.34 24.18 23.82
CA PHE A 482 15.60 25.25 24.79
C PHE A 482 15.85 26.61 24.13
N ARG A 483 16.59 26.64 23.02
CA ARG A 483 16.82 27.87 22.25
C ARG A 483 15.51 28.36 21.62
N GLU A 484 14.72 27.45 21.06
CA GLU A 484 13.39 27.73 20.52
C GLU A 484 12.48 28.40 21.56
N GLU A 485 12.45 27.87 22.79
CA GLU A 485 11.71 28.49 23.90
C GLU A 485 12.22 29.87 24.29
N SER A 486 13.54 30.10 24.23
CA SER A 486 14.14 31.38 24.58
C SER A 486 13.80 32.45 23.55
N LEU A 487 13.88 32.10 22.25
CA LEU A 487 13.49 32.99 21.16
C LEU A 487 12.03 33.40 21.27
N TRP A 488 11.12 32.47 21.56
CA TRP A 488 9.72 32.81 21.77
C TRP A 488 9.44 33.71 22.98
N LYS A 489 10.32 33.71 23.99
CA LYS A 489 10.18 34.60 25.17
C LYS A 489 10.69 36.02 24.90
N GLU A 490 11.70 36.15 24.05
CA GLU A 490 12.29 37.44 23.65
C GLU A 490 11.48 38.13 22.55
N GLU A 491 10.68 37.37 21.81
CA GLU A 491 9.98 37.83 20.61
C GLU A 491 8.58 38.39 20.90
N THR A 492 8.14 39.34 20.09
CA THR A 492 6.79 39.96 20.15
C THR A 492 6.12 39.95 18.77
N TRP A 493 4.81 40.14 18.70
CA TRP A 493 4.09 40.21 17.41
C TRP A 493 4.38 41.54 16.69
N ARG A 494 5.54 41.60 16.03
CA ARG A 494 6.07 42.78 15.33
C ARG A 494 6.20 42.53 13.83
N LEU A 495 6.31 43.61 13.04
CA LEU A 495 6.39 43.54 11.58
C LEU A 495 7.59 42.70 11.12
N GLU A 496 8.75 42.84 11.76
CA GLU A 496 9.98 42.12 11.41
C GLU A 496 9.78 40.60 11.50
N LEU A 497 9.02 40.11 12.49
CA LEU A 497 8.74 38.67 12.59
C LEU A 497 8.00 38.12 11.35
N LEU A 498 7.22 38.97 10.68
CA LEU A 498 6.45 38.60 9.48
C LEU A 498 7.29 38.72 8.19
N VAL A 499 8.06 39.80 8.04
CA VAL A 499 8.67 40.16 6.74
C VAL A 499 10.20 40.13 6.73
N ASP A 500 10.88 39.83 7.84
CA ASP A 500 12.35 39.80 7.88
C ASP A 500 12.92 38.79 6.87
N GLY A 501 13.96 39.18 6.13
CA GLY A 501 14.50 38.39 5.01
C GLY A 501 13.58 38.28 3.76
N ILE A 502 12.42 38.94 3.73
CA ILE A 502 11.52 39.01 2.57
C ILE A 502 11.63 40.37 1.89
N ASP A 503 11.38 41.45 2.64
CA ASP A 503 11.30 42.81 2.09
C ASP A 503 11.88 43.83 3.09
N PRO A 504 12.85 44.67 2.69
CA PRO A 504 13.40 45.72 3.54
C PRO A 504 12.43 46.91 3.66
N ILE A 505 11.35 46.75 4.41
CA ILE A 505 10.36 47.80 4.66
C ILE A 505 10.97 48.89 5.58
N LYS A 506 10.73 50.17 5.28
CA LYS A 506 11.33 51.33 5.96
C LYS A 506 10.57 51.70 7.24
N GLU A 507 11.32 51.96 8.32
CA GLU A 507 10.78 52.41 9.61
C GLU A 507 10.06 53.77 9.54
N GLY A 508 9.01 53.93 10.35
CA GLY A 508 8.37 55.23 10.62
C GLY A 508 7.11 55.58 9.80
N LYS A 509 6.49 54.61 9.12
CA LYS A 509 5.23 54.79 8.36
C LYS A 509 4.17 53.78 8.79
N TYR A 510 2.92 54.07 8.43
CA TYR A 510 1.83 53.09 8.53
C TYR A 510 1.87 52.18 7.30
N ILE A 511 1.89 50.86 7.51
CA ILE A 511 1.88 49.90 6.41
C ILE A 511 0.71 48.92 6.57
N PHE A 512 -0.14 48.82 5.54
CA PHE A 512 -1.07 47.71 5.40
C PHE A 512 -0.42 46.59 4.60
N LEU A 513 -0.19 45.44 5.24
CA LEU A 513 0.00 44.16 4.53
C LEU A 513 -1.38 43.55 4.30
N TYR A 514 -1.74 43.22 3.06
CA TYR A 514 -3.07 42.70 2.79
C TYR A 514 -3.09 41.65 1.69
N GLY A 515 -4.13 40.81 1.69
CA GLY A 515 -4.30 39.72 0.73
C GLY A 515 -5.76 39.34 0.55
N GLY A 516 -6.06 38.63 -0.55
CA GLY A 516 -7.43 38.30 -0.96
C GLY A 516 -7.46 37.83 -2.42
N ASP A 517 -8.47 37.04 -2.79
CA ASP A 517 -8.70 36.58 -4.16
C ASP A 517 -9.81 37.32 -4.91
N ASP A 518 -10.47 38.28 -4.24
CA ASP A 518 -11.51 39.14 -4.83
C ASP A 518 -10.95 40.54 -5.19
N ILE A 519 -10.90 40.84 -6.49
CA ILE A 519 -10.42 42.15 -6.99
C ILE A 519 -11.35 43.30 -6.58
N GLU A 520 -12.65 43.07 -6.47
CA GLU A 520 -13.60 44.13 -6.10
C GLU A 520 -13.39 44.53 -4.65
N TRP A 521 -13.18 43.56 -3.77
CA TRP A 521 -12.80 43.81 -2.39
C TRP A 521 -11.46 44.55 -2.31
N VAL A 522 -10.43 44.14 -3.07
CA VAL A 522 -9.13 44.82 -3.09
C VAL A 522 -9.26 46.29 -3.52
N ARG A 523 -10.04 46.59 -4.56
CA ARG A 523 -10.29 47.97 -5.01
C ARG A 523 -11.01 48.79 -3.95
N LYS A 524 -12.07 48.25 -3.33
CA LYS A 524 -12.82 48.93 -2.26
C LYS A 524 -11.94 49.19 -1.04
N PHE A 525 -11.19 48.19 -0.61
CA PHE A 525 -10.29 48.30 0.53
C PHE A 525 -9.20 49.35 0.31
N THR A 526 -8.46 49.28 -0.80
CA THR A 526 -7.37 50.23 -1.09
C THR A 526 -7.87 51.67 -1.25
N ASN A 527 -9.07 51.88 -1.82
CA ASN A 527 -9.65 53.22 -1.92
C ASN A 527 -10.07 53.77 -0.55
N ASN A 528 -10.82 52.99 0.25
CA ASN A 528 -11.22 53.43 1.59
C ASN A 528 -10.01 53.69 2.50
N ALA A 529 -9.00 52.81 2.47
CA ALA A 529 -7.78 53.00 3.26
C ALA A 529 -7.06 54.32 2.90
N ARG A 530 -6.99 54.69 1.61
CA ARG A 530 -6.42 55.97 1.18
C ARG A 530 -7.24 57.17 1.64
N VAL A 531 -8.57 57.09 1.55
CA VAL A 531 -9.48 58.17 1.99
C VAL A 531 -9.31 58.41 3.48
N VAL A 532 -9.32 57.34 4.29
CA VAL A 532 -9.09 57.41 5.73
C VAL A 532 -7.70 57.97 6.03
N ALA A 533 -6.66 57.52 5.33
CA ALA A 533 -5.30 58.00 5.55
C ALA A 533 -5.14 59.50 5.26
N GLN A 534 -5.75 59.99 4.18
CA GLN A 534 -5.76 61.40 3.83
C GLN A 534 -6.53 62.24 4.86
N ALA A 535 -7.68 61.75 5.32
CA ALA A 535 -8.52 62.44 6.31
C ALA A 535 -7.90 62.44 7.72
N ALA A 536 -7.14 61.40 8.08
CA ALA A 536 -6.43 61.29 9.35
C ALA A 536 -5.01 61.89 9.32
N HIS A 537 -4.55 62.37 8.15
CA HIS A 537 -3.19 62.89 7.92
C HIS A 537 -2.05 61.92 8.28
N ILE A 538 -2.23 60.62 7.98
CA ILE A 538 -1.21 59.59 8.24
C ILE A 538 -0.42 59.21 6.97
N PRO A 539 0.90 58.95 7.06
CA PRO A 539 1.69 58.46 5.94
C PRO A 539 1.46 56.95 5.74
N LEU A 540 0.54 56.58 4.86
CA LEU A 540 0.16 55.20 4.58
C LEU A 540 0.87 54.61 3.35
N GLU A 541 1.45 53.43 3.52
CA GLU A 541 1.90 52.51 2.46
C GLU A 541 1.06 51.23 2.47
N MET A 542 0.94 50.57 1.32
CA MET A 542 0.16 49.35 1.17
C MET A 542 0.93 48.33 0.35
N VAL A 543 0.99 47.10 0.84
CA VAL A 543 1.68 45.97 0.22
C VAL A 543 0.71 44.81 0.07
N TYR A 544 0.50 44.37 -1.17
CA TYR A 544 -0.28 43.18 -1.46
C TYR A 544 0.61 41.94 -1.38
N VAL A 545 0.32 41.09 -0.38
CA VAL A 545 1.05 39.85 -0.07
C VAL A 545 0.37 38.63 -0.70
N GLY A 546 -0.93 38.72 -1.01
CA GLY A 546 -1.67 37.62 -1.63
C GLY A 546 -2.09 36.50 -0.66
N LYS A 547 -2.50 35.36 -1.22
CA LYS A 547 -2.96 34.16 -0.48
C LYS A 547 -2.03 32.97 -0.72
N SER A 548 -1.99 32.06 0.24
CA SER A 548 -1.19 30.82 0.15
C SER A 548 -1.76 29.82 -0.87
N SER A 549 -3.06 29.91 -1.16
CA SER A 549 -3.76 29.06 -2.14
C SER A 549 -3.96 29.77 -3.49
N LYS A 550 -4.02 28.98 -4.58
CA LYS A 550 -4.34 29.43 -5.96
C LYS A 550 -3.27 30.36 -6.60
N ARG A 551 -2.00 29.91 -6.69
CA ARG A 551 -0.86 30.62 -7.32
C ARG A 551 -1.20 31.36 -8.64
N GLU A 552 -1.92 30.71 -9.54
CA GLU A 552 -2.31 31.30 -10.83
C GLU A 552 -3.33 32.45 -10.71
N LYS A 553 -4.26 32.38 -9.76
CA LYS A 553 -5.21 33.49 -9.51
C LYS A 553 -4.49 34.67 -8.86
N THR A 554 -3.59 34.42 -7.90
CA THR A 554 -2.76 35.46 -7.27
C THR A 554 -1.93 36.19 -8.33
N ARG A 555 -1.29 35.46 -9.26
CA ARG A 555 -0.53 36.03 -10.37
C ARG A 555 -1.37 36.98 -11.24
N ARG A 556 -2.60 36.58 -11.60
CA ARG A 556 -3.51 37.43 -12.39
C ARG A 556 -3.93 38.68 -11.61
N LEU A 557 -4.18 38.55 -10.31
CA LEU A 557 -4.55 39.68 -9.46
C LEU A 557 -3.41 40.69 -9.33
N MET A 558 -2.17 40.21 -9.14
CA MET A 558 -0.97 41.05 -9.10
C MET A 558 -0.79 41.87 -10.38
N ALA A 559 -1.03 41.28 -11.55
CA ALA A 559 -0.98 41.99 -12.82
C ALA A 559 -2.00 43.14 -12.86
N THR A 560 -3.23 42.90 -12.39
CA THR A 560 -4.28 43.93 -12.30
C THR A 560 -3.94 45.02 -11.29
N ILE A 561 -3.46 44.67 -10.10
CA ILE A 561 -3.04 45.62 -9.04
C ILE A 561 -1.93 46.54 -9.55
N THR A 562 -0.97 45.98 -10.29
CA THR A 562 0.13 46.74 -10.90
C THR A 562 -0.38 47.67 -11.99
N ALA A 563 -1.24 47.18 -12.88
CA ALA A 563 -1.83 47.97 -13.96
C ALA A 563 -2.66 49.16 -13.43
N GLU A 564 -3.43 48.92 -12.36
CA GLU A 564 -4.29 49.92 -11.71
C GLU A 564 -3.57 50.77 -10.66
N LYS A 565 -2.28 50.50 -10.39
CA LYS A 565 -1.45 51.19 -9.38
C LYS A 565 -2.14 51.25 -8.01
N LEU A 566 -2.73 50.13 -7.57
CA LEU A 566 -3.48 50.07 -6.31
C LEU A 566 -2.56 50.01 -5.08
N SER A 567 -1.41 49.35 -5.18
CA SER A 567 -0.44 49.16 -4.08
C SER A 567 0.89 48.62 -4.60
N TYR A 568 1.87 48.49 -3.71
CA TYR A 568 3.11 47.74 -3.98
C TYR A 568 2.83 46.23 -3.90
N ILE A 569 3.54 45.42 -4.68
CA ILE A 569 3.37 43.96 -4.76
C ILE A 569 4.72 43.27 -4.56
N TRP A 570 4.71 42.07 -3.99
CA TRP A 570 5.89 41.19 -4.03
C TRP A 570 5.94 40.47 -5.38
N GLU A 571 6.85 40.88 -6.26
CA GLU A 571 6.94 40.38 -7.64
C GLU A 571 7.29 38.89 -7.72
N ASP A 572 8.05 38.37 -6.75
CA ASP A 572 8.42 36.96 -6.65
C ASP A 572 7.39 36.15 -5.83
N LEU A 573 6.78 35.15 -6.47
CA LEU A 573 5.84 34.24 -5.81
C LEU A 573 6.50 33.39 -4.71
N THR A 574 7.82 33.25 -4.73
CA THR A 574 8.60 32.57 -3.70
C THR A 574 8.54 33.33 -2.37
N MET A 575 8.54 34.67 -2.42
CA MET A 575 8.38 35.52 -1.23
C MET A 575 7.00 35.32 -0.58
N ILE A 576 5.95 35.26 -1.39
CA ILE A 576 4.58 34.98 -0.91
C ILE A 576 4.50 33.58 -0.29
N CYS A 577 5.07 32.58 -0.96
CA CYS A 577 5.12 31.21 -0.45
C CYS A 577 5.87 31.13 0.89
N PHE A 578 6.99 31.84 0.99
CA PHE A 578 7.82 31.85 2.19
C PHE A 578 7.13 32.56 3.36
N PHE A 579 6.48 33.70 3.13
CA PHE A 579 5.67 34.39 4.15
C PHE A 579 4.64 33.46 4.80
N TRP A 580 3.85 32.76 3.98
CA TRP A 580 2.85 31.81 4.48
C TRP A 580 3.49 30.59 5.16
N THR A 581 4.56 30.03 4.59
CA THR A 581 5.30 28.90 5.16
C THR A 581 5.90 29.25 6.53
N ARG A 582 6.38 30.50 6.68
CA ARG A 582 6.90 31.03 7.94
C ARG A 582 5.79 31.12 8.99
N ILE A 583 4.63 31.71 8.67
CA ILE A 583 3.51 31.81 9.61
C ILE A 583 3.00 30.41 9.99
N GLU A 584 2.86 29.50 9.02
CA GLU A 584 2.52 28.09 9.30
C GLU A 584 3.54 27.47 10.26
N SER A 585 4.83 27.73 10.04
CA SER A 585 5.92 27.26 10.90
C SER A 585 5.88 27.85 12.31
N MET A 586 5.44 29.11 12.48
CA MET A 586 5.24 29.70 13.81
C MET A 586 4.23 28.89 14.63
N LEU A 587 3.10 28.51 14.01
CA LEU A 587 2.10 27.67 14.66
C LEU A 587 2.67 26.29 14.99
N TYR A 588 3.38 25.67 14.05
CA TYR A 588 3.97 24.34 14.25
C TYR A 588 5.07 24.32 15.32
N SER A 589 5.89 25.35 15.40
CA SER A 589 6.89 25.51 16.46
C SER A 589 6.23 25.56 17.85
N LYS A 590 5.14 26.32 18.01
CA LYS A 590 4.35 26.37 19.26
C LYS A 590 3.72 25.00 19.60
N ILE A 591 3.23 24.28 18.59
CA ILE A 591 2.71 22.90 18.73
C ILE A 591 3.81 21.94 19.19
N GLN A 592 4.99 22.00 18.56
CA GLN A 592 6.15 21.16 18.86
C GLN A 592 6.60 21.30 20.32
N LEU A 593 6.64 22.53 20.84
CA LEU A 593 6.96 22.81 22.24
C LEU A 593 5.86 22.38 23.23
N GLY A 594 4.70 21.93 22.75
CA GLY A 594 3.55 21.59 23.61
C GLY A 594 2.94 22.81 24.31
N LYS A 595 3.23 24.03 23.83
CA LYS A 595 2.83 25.32 24.42
C LYS A 595 1.77 26.02 23.58
N LEU A 596 0.71 25.31 23.22
CA LEU A 596 -0.52 25.91 22.72
C LEU A 596 -1.26 26.57 23.90
N ASP A 597 -0.71 27.67 24.42
CA ASP A 597 -1.44 28.49 25.39
C ASP A 597 -2.48 29.32 24.64
N ASP A 598 -3.76 29.05 24.88
CA ASP A 598 -4.86 29.83 24.33
C ASP A 598 -4.92 31.26 24.92
N HIS A 599 -4.07 31.61 25.88
CA HIS A 599 -3.95 32.96 26.40
C HIS A 599 -2.73 33.71 25.88
N ASP A 600 -1.83 33.07 25.12
CA ASP A 600 -0.69 33.73 24.49
C ASP A 600 -1.19 34.65 23.35
N PRO A 601 -1.07 35.99 23.48
CA PRO A 601 -1.57 36.93 22.47
C PRO A 601 -0.96 36.67 21.09
N MET A 602 0.31 36.29 21.04
CA MET A 602 1.01 36.01 19.78
C MET A 602 0.45 34.77 19.08
N THR A 603 0.18 33.70 19.84
CA THR A 603 -0.44 32.48 19.31
C THR A 603 -1.83 32.78 18.73
N GLN A 604 -2.58 33.72 19.34
CA GLN A 604 -3.88 34.14 18.81
C GLN A 604 -3.75 34.89 17.49
N GLU A 605 -2.78 35.79 17.38
CA GLU A 605 -2.55 36.53 16.13
C GLU A 605 -2.06 35.64 14.98
N ILE A 606 -1.18 34.65 15.25
CA ILE A 606 -0.79 33.63 14.27
C ILE A 606 -2.01 32.85 13.78
N LYS A 607 -2.84 32.39 14.71
CA LYS A 607 -4.07 31.63 14.43
C LYS A 607 -5.05 32.45 13.57
N LYS A 608 -5.26 33.74 13.86
CA LYS A 608 -6.15 34.61 13.06
C LYS A 608 -5.66 34.72 11.62
N LEU A 609 -4.39 35.06 11.42
CA LEU A 609 -3.85 35.31 10.09
C LEU A 609 -3.86 34.05 9.20
N LEU A 610 -3.52 32.88 9.75
CA LEU A 610 -3.63 31.60 9.05
C LEU A 610 -5.08 31.25 8.68
N SER A 611 -6.03 31.62 9.53
CA SER A 611 -7.45 31.39 9.24
C SER A 611 -7.96 32.31 8.12
N TYR A 612 -7.58 33.59 8.13
CA TYR A 612 -8.07 34.56 7.13
C TYR A 612 -7.50 34.31 5.74
N ASP A 613 -6.35 33.63 5.63
CA ASP A 613 -5.84 33.16 4.35
C ASP A 613 -6.82 32.22 3.63
N ARG A 614 -7.51 31.37 4.40
CA ARG A 614 -8.40 30.32 3.85
C ARG A 614 -9.71 30.91 3.33
N GLU A 615 -10.27 31.90 4.03
CA GLU A 615 -11.59 32.49 3.71
C GLU A 615 -11.54 34.02 3.80
N GLY A 616 -12.08 34.70 2.77
CA GLY A 616 -12.16 36.17 2.74
C GLY A 616 -10.86 36.88 2.34
N GLY A 617 -10.89 38.21 2.40
CA GLY A 617 -9.68 39.04 2.36
C GLY A 617 -9.13 39.26 3.77
N TRP A 618 -7.88 39.67 3.88
CA TRP A 618 -7.24 39.96 5.16
C TRP A 618 -6.37 41.20 5.06
N ALA A 619 -6.21 41.91 6.17
CA ALA A 619 -5.30 43.04 6.28
C ALA A 619 -4.67 43.12 7.67
N VAL A 620 -3.37 43.43 7.71
CA VAL A 620 -2.57 43.69 8.90
C VAL A 620 -2.07 45.13 8.82
N LEU A 621 -2.47 45.98 9.76
CA LEU A 621 -1.94 47.34 9.88
C LEU A 621 -0.77 47.35 10.85
N THR A 622 0.31 48.03 10.45
CA THR A 622 1.47 48.27 11.30
C THR A 622 1.76 49.77 11.38
N ASN A 623 2.32 50.20 12.51
CA ASN A 623 2.88 51.53 12.72
C ASN A 623 4.35 51.38 13.10
N GLY A 624 5.25 51.55 12.14
CA GLY A 624 6.63 51.10 12.27
C GLY A 624 6.71 49.59 12.53
N SER A 625 7.45 49.18 13.55
CA SER A 625 7.60 47.77 13.95
C SER A 625 6.33 47.19 14.62
N ASN A 626 5.48 48.03 15.20
CA ASN A 626 4.35 47.56 16.00
C ASN A 626 3.14 47.21 15.12
N VAL A 627 2.58 46.01 15.30
CA VAL A 627 1.32 45.61 14.67
C VAL A 627 0.15 46.23 15.44
N VAL A 628 -0.69 47.01 14.74
CA VAL A 628 -1.84 47.73 15.31
C VAL A 628 -3.10 46.86 15.26
N VAL A 629 -3.38 46.22 14.12
CA VAL A 629 -4.57 45.36 13.99
C VAL A 629 -4.37 44.27 12.94
N ASN A 630 -4.85 43.06 13.24
CA ASN A 630 -5.08 41.98 12.29
C ASN A 630 -6.59 41.86 12.03
N GLY A 631 -7.03 42.07 10.78
CA GLY A 631 -8.45 42.14 10.45
C GLY A 631 -8.85 41.25 9.26
N HIS A 632 -9.98 40.55 9.43
CA HIS A 632 -10.68 39.84 8.35
C HIS A 632 -11.47 40.82 7.46
N SER A 633 -11.72 40.47 6.20
CA SER A 633 -12.42 41.32 5.23
C SER A 633 -13.79 41.81 5.68
N THR A 634 -14.51 41.02 6.49
CA THR A 634 -15.84 41.38 7.02
C THR A 634 -15.80 42.35 8.18
N THR A 635 -14.64 42.59 8.79
CA THR A 635 -14.49 43.51 9.93
C THR A 635 -13.66 44.73 9.56
N ILE A 636 -12.55 44.55 8.85
CA ILE A 636 -11.63 45.65 8.55
C ILE A 636 -12.15 46.60 7.48
N LEU A 637 -12.83 46.11 6.44
CA LEU A 637 -13.40 46.98 5.41
C LEU A 637 -14.55 47.86 5.96
N PRO A 638 -15.54 47.31 6.70
CA PRO A 638 -16.55 48.15 7.36
C PRO A 638 -15.96 49.16 8.34
N THR A 639 -14.90 48.78 9.08
CA THR A 639 -14.20 49.72 9.99
C THR A 639 -13.66 50.95 9.26
N LEU A 640 -13.18 50.78 8.02
CA LEU A 640 -12.72 51.89 7.19
C LEU A 640 -13.87 52.68 6.56
N GLU A 641 -14.96 52.02 6.14
CA GLU A 641 -16.15 52.67 5.59
C GLU A 641 -16.88 53.53 6.65
N GLU A 642 -16.84 53.10 7.91
CA GLU A 642 -17.44 53.76 9.06
C GLU A 642 -16.56 54.84 9.70
N TYR A 643 -15.49 55.28 9.03
CA TYR A 643 -14.56 56.28 9.58
C TYR A 643 -15.26 57.53 10.11
N GLU A 644 -16.33 57.99 9.45
CA GLU A 644 -17.12 59.14 9.88
C GLU A 644 -17.71 58.98 11.30
N LEU A 645 -17.95 57.75 11.77
CA LEU A 645 -18.49 57.46 13.11
C LEU A 645 -17.44 57.60 14.21
N TRP A 646 -16.17 57.31 13.92
CA TRP A 646 -15.10 57.30 14.91
C TRP A 646 -13.99 58.33 14.68
N LYS A 647 -14.02 59.10 13.58
CA LYS A 647 -13.05 60.17 13.27
C LYS A 647 -12.85 61.18 14.41
N ASN A 648 -13.91 61.46 15.17
CA ASN A 648 -13.88 62.41 16.29
C ASN A 648 -13.05 61.89 17.47
N GLN A 649 -12.78 60.58 17.53
CA GLN A 649 -11.94 59.97 18.56
C GLN A 649 -10.45 60.05 18.20
N VAL A 650 -10.09 60.25 16.93
CA VAL A 650 -8.68 60.28 16.46
C VAL A 650 -7.88 61.40 17.14
N PRO A 651 -8.37 62.66 17.26
CA PRO A 651 -7.63 63.71 17.97
C PRO A 651 -7.49 63.47 19.47
N VAL A 652 -8.35 62.63 20.07
CA VAL A 652 -8.42 62.39 21.52
C VAL A 652 -7.54 61.22 21.93
N LYS A 653 -7.57 60.12 21.16
CA LYS A 653 -6.91 58.85 21.51
C LYS A 653 -5.69 58.54 20.63
N GLY A 654 -5.51 59.25 19.52
CA GLY A 654 -4.59 58.86 18.45
C GLY A 654 -5.24 57.88 17.47
N PHE A 655 -4.68 57.78 16.25
CA PHE A 655 -5.24 56.97 15.17
C PHE A 655 -5.27 55.47 15.53
N ASP A 656 -4.19 54.93 16.08
CA ASP A 656 -4.01 53.50 16.37
C ASP A 656 -5.09 52.98 17.32
N LEU A 657 -5.23 53.63 18.48
CA LEU A 657 -6.20 53.25 19.50
C LEU A 657 -7.65 53.49 19.05
N ALA A 658 -7.90 54.56 18.29
CA ALA A 658 -9.24 54.85 17.78
C ALA A 658 -9.70 53.82 16.74
N LEU A 659 -8.80 53.41 15.84
CA LEU A 659 -9.05 52.35 14.86
C LEU A 659 -9.24 51.00 15.56
N GLU A 660 -8.37 50.65 16.53
CA GLU A 660 -8.44 49.37 17.24
C GLU A 660 -9.73 49.25 18.06
N ASP A 661 -10.14 50.31 18.78
CA ASP A 661 -11.39 50.31 19.55
C ASP A 661 -12.63 50.13 18.65
N HIS A 662 -12.67 50.81 17.50
CA HIS A 662 -13.78 50.67 16.55
C HIS A 662 -13.78 49.32 15.85
N HIS A 663 -12.60 48.83 15.45
CA HIS A 663 -12.45 47.49 14.88
C HIS A 663 -12.91 46.41 15.86
N ARG A 664 -12.53 46.51 17.15
CA ARG A 664 -12.98 45.60 18.21
C ARG A 664 -14.50 45.66 18.42
N THR A 665 -15.12 46.83 18.23
CA THR A 665 -16.58 46.99 18.27
C THR A 665 -17.25 46.25 17.11
N ASN A 666 -16.73 46.40 15.89
CA ASN A 666 -17.23 45.70 14.70
C ASN A 666 -16.96 44.20 14.75
N HIS A 667 -15.85 43.79 15.36
CA HIS A 667 -15.48 42.40 15.63
C HIS A 667 -16.44 41.75 16.65
N GLY A 668 -16.91 42.51 17.65
CA GLY A 668 -17.95 42.03 18.58
C GLY A 668 -19.33 41.82 17.93
N ILE A 669 -19.57 42.39 16.74
CA ILE A 669 -20.83 42.27 16.00
C ILE A 669 -20.74 41.15 14.95
N SER A 670 -19.62 41.07 14.22
CA SER A 670 -19.33 40.01 13.24
C SER A 670 -18.22 39.13 13.78
N HIS A 671 -18.54 37.89 14.16
CA HIS A 671 -17.56 36.90 14.62
C HIS A 671 -17.13 35.99 13.44
N PRO A 672 -16.14 36.37 12.61
CA PRO A 672 -15.62 35.45 11.62
C PRO A 672 -15.13 34.19 12.33
N CYS A 673 -15.70 33.04 11.97
CA CYS A 673 -15.28 31.75 12.50
C CYS A 673 -13.93 31.37 11.91
N CYS A 674 -13.02 30.83 12.72
CA CYS A 674 -11.77 30.32 12.18
C CYS A 674 -11.85 28.89 11.65
N ARG A 675 -11.03 28.62 10.63
CA ARG A 675 -10.79 27.31 10.03
C ARG A 675 -9.29 27.06 9.93
N PHE A 676 -8.84 25.89 10.40
CA PHE A 676 -7.46 25.43 10.23
C PHE A 676 -7.43 24.11 9.50
N ASP A 677 -6.71 24.05 8.39
CA ASP A 677 -6.47 22.81 7.67
C ASP A 677 -5.09 22.28 8.04
N PHE A 678 -5.02 21.09 8.62
CA PHE A 678 -3.76 20.39 8.89
C PHE A 678 -3.61 19.29 7.83
N PRO A 679 -2.61 19.37 6.92
CA PRO A 679 -2.38 18.30 5.96
C PRO A 679 -2.16 16.96 6.68
N MET A 680 -2.83 15.88 6.23
CA MET A 680 -2.64 14.53 6.80
C MET A 680 -1.19 14.01 6.72
N THR A 681 -0.35 14.67 5.91
CA THR A 681 1.08 14.39 5.72
C THR A 681 2.00 15.09 6.72
N MET A 682 1.47 15.75 7.74
CA MET A 682 2.26 16.44 8.77
C MET A 682 2.10 15.78 10.15
N GLY A 683 3.21 15.69 10.89
CA GLY A 683 3.41 14.88 12.09
C GLY A 683 2.41 15.06 13.25
N ARG A 684 2.85 15.66 14.37
CA ARG A 684 2.07 15.71 15.62
C ARG A 684 0.96 16.77 15.56
N ILE A 685 -0.26 16.36 15.19
CA ILE A 685 -1.45 17.23 15.19
C ILE A 685 -1.99 17.38 16.63
N PRO A 686 -2.28 18.61 17.12
CA PRO A 686 -2.87 18.83 18.45
C PRO A 686 -4.14 18.00 18.69
N GLY A 687 -4.37 17.60 19.95
CA GLY A 687 -5.60 16.90 20.34
C GLY A 687 -6.83 17.80 20.36
N THR A 688 -6.66 19.04 20.83
CA THR A 688 -7.70 20.07 20.98
C THR A 688 -7.12 21.45 20.62
N MET A 689 -7.96 22.38 20.17
CA MET A 689 -7.57 23.76 19.86
C MET A 689 -8.76 24.69 20.10
N LYS A 690 -8.54 25.91 20.62
CA LYS A 690 -9.57 26.96 20.64
C LYS A 690 -9.41 27.93 19.49
N CYS A 691 -10.54 28.38 18.97
CA CYS A 691 -10.62 29.41 17.94
C CYS A 691 -10.18 30.76 18.50
N PRO A 692 -9.36 31.52 17.76
CA PRO A 692 -8.87 32.81 18.23
C PRO A 692 -9.93 33.92 18.26
N GLU A 693 -10.99 33.77 17.48
CA GLU A 693 -12.06 34.77 17.36
C GLU A 693 -13.16 34.51 18.37
N CYS A 694 -13.59 33.24 18.47
CA CYS A 694 -14.74 32.84 19.26
C CYS A 694 -14.37 32.31 20.65
N ASN A 695 -13.08 32.00 20.90
CA ASN A 695 -12.56 31.32 22.09
C ASN A 695 -13.28 29.99 22.43
N ARG A 696 -14.08 29.44 21.51
CA ARG A 696 -14.70 28.11 21.64
C ARG A 696 -13.71 27.04 21.22
N ALA A 697 -13.83 25.86 21.83
CA ALA A 697 -13.12 24.68 21.36
C ALA A 697 -13.54 24.37 19.92
N MET A 698 -12.55 24.10 19.07
CA MET A 698 -12.74 23.73 17.67
C MET A 698 -12.79 22.21 17.55
N GLU A 699 -13.66 21.72 16.69
CA GLU A 699 -13.80 20.28 16.45
C GLU A 699 -12.71 19.76 15.53
N LYS A 700 -12.18 18.59 15.84
CA LYS A 700 -11.08 17.97 15.10
C LYS A 700 -11.59 16.97 14.07
N PHE A 701 -11.51 17.32 12.79
CA PHE A 701 -11.64 16.40 11.65
C PHE A 701 -10.25 16.17 11.00
N SER A 702 -10.17 16.17 9.66
CA SER A 702 -8.92 16.48 8.92
C SER A 702 -8.56 17.99 8.98
N THR A 703 -9.44 18.81 9.56
CA THR A 703 -9.39 20.27 9.68
C THR A 703 -10.02 20.66 11.03
N PHE A 704 -9.55 21.72 11.70
CA PHE A 704 -10.23 22.30 12.87
C PHE A 704 -11.22 23.38 12.42
N LEU A 705 -12.47 23.31 12.89
CA LEU A 705 -13.53 24.27 12.52
C LEU A 705 -14.16 24.87 13.79
N CYS A 706 -14.34 26.20 13.87
CA CYS A 706 -15.20 26.82 14.91
C CYS A 706 -16.66 26.68 14.48
N TYR A 707 -17.51 26.19 15.38
CA TYR A 707 -18.95 26.08 15.17
C TYR A 707 -19.67 27.27 15.81
N HIS A 708 -20.32 28.09 14.97
CA HIS A 708 -21.25 29.12 15.41
C HIS A 708 -22.67 28.73 15.00
N ASP A 709 -23.52 28.45 15.98
CA ASP A 709 -24.97 28.55 15.76
C ASP A 709 -25.31 30.00 15.43
N GLU A 710 -26.10 30.21 14.38
CA GLU A 710 -26.65 31.51 14.05
C GLU A 710 -27.38 32.11 15.27
N VAL A 711 -27.14 33.40 15.47
CA VAL A 711 -27.49 34.23 16.63
C VAL A 711 -28.99 34.16 17.00
N ILE A 712 -29.30 33.84 18.26
CA ILE A 712 -30.57 34.22 18.91
C ILE A 712 -30.30 35.53 19.69
N PRO A 713 -31.06 36.62 19.47
CA PRO A 713 -30.80 37.91 20.12
C PRO A 713 -30.98 37.91 21.65
N ASP A 714 -30.09 38.66 22.30
CA ASP A 714 -30.00 38.95 23.72
C ASP A 714 -31.32 39.40 24.37
N VAL A 715 -31.85 38.59 25.29
CA VAL A 715 -32.44 39.08 26.54
C VAL A 715 -32.18 38.04 27.64
N LEU A 716 -31.70 38.51 28.79
CA LEU A 716 -31.44 37.84 30.08
C LEU A 716 -29.98 37.45 30.32
N PHE A 717 -29.26 38.22 31.15
CA PHE A 717 -28.84 37.80 32.51
C PHE A 717 -27.87 38.84 33.11
N LYS A 718 -28.37 39.63 34.07
CA LYS A 718 -27.55 40.35 35.05
C LYS A 718 -27.44 39.49 36.31
N MET A 719 -26.23 39.08 36.73
CA MET A 719 -25.78 38.97 38.15
C MET A 719 -24.30 38.48 38.22
N PRO A 720 -23.38 39.13 38.97
CA PRO A 720 -21.92 38.87 38.89
C PRO A 720 -21.40 37.63 39.64
N ASN A 721 -22.16 37.02 40.54
CA ASN A 721 -21.65 35.94 41.42
C ASN A 721 -21.96 34.50 40.97
N TYR A 722 -22.54 34.31 39.77
CA TYR A 722 -22.94 32.98 39.27
C TYR A 722 -21.91 32.33 38.32
N VAL A 723 -21.00 33.12 37.76
CA VAL A 723 -20.07 32.68 36.68
C VAL A 723 -18.91 31.82 37.20
N HIS A 724 -18.42 32.10 38.41
CA HIS A 724 -17.27 31.38 38.99
C HIS A 724 -17.64 29.95 39.44
N LEU A 725 -18.81 29.78 40.08
CA LEU A 725 -19.35 28.49 40.47
C LEU A 725 -19.70 27.60 39.26
N ARG A 726 -20.20 28.18 38.16
CA ARG A 726 -20.48 27.44 36.92
C ARG A 726 -19.21 26.92 36.24
N LYS A 727 -18.11 27.69 36.25
CA LYS A 727 -16.81 27.26 35.69
C LYS A 727 -16.21 26.10 36.49
N GLN A 728 -16.27 26.16 37.82
CA GLN A 728 -15.79 25.08 38.69
C GLN A 728 -16.67 23.83 38.58
N LEU A 729 -18.00 23.99 38.59
CA LEU A 729 -18.93 22.88 38.34
C LEU A 729 -18.72 22.26 36.97
N ALA A 730 -18.55 23.05 35.90
CA ALA A 730 -18.29 22.54 34.55
C ALA A 730 -16.97 21.74 34.47
N THR A 731 -15.93 22.16 35.19
CA THR A 731 -14.65 21.44 35.24
C THR A 731 -14.78 20.12 36.00
N CYS A 732 -15.53 20.10 37.12
CA CYS A 732 -15.83 18.88 37.87
C CYS A 732 -16.75 17.93 37.09
N TYR A 733 -17.79 18.44 36.42
CA TYR A 733 -18.66 17.64 35.55
C TYR A 733 -17.88 17.06 34.38
N HIS A 734 -16.96 17.81 33.77
CA HIS A 734 -16.13 17.30 32.68
C HIS A 734 -15.21 16.16 33.12
N HIS A 735 -14.64 16.23 34.33
CA HIS A 735 -13.79 15.16 34.86
C HIS A 735 -14.58 13.92 35.32
N ILE A 736 -15.80 14.12 35.82
CA ILE A 736 -16.75 13.04 36.14
C ILE A 736 -17.26 12.37 34.86
N ASP A 737 -17.61 13.15 33.83
CA ASP A 737 -18.08 12.64 32.54
C ASP A 737 -16.98 11.92 31.76
N GLU A 738 -15.73 12.38 31.85
CA GLU A 738 -14.58 11.69 31.26
C GLU A 738 -14.30 10.34 31.94
N LYS A 739 -14.34 10.30 33.28
CA LYS A 739 -14.19 9.04 34.04
C LYS A 739 -15.35 8.08 33.75
N ARG A 740 -16.59 8.58 33.75
CA ARG A 740 -17.79 7.81 33.41
C ARG A 740 -17.74 7.31 31.96
N SER A 741 -17.22 8.10 31.03
CA SER A 741 -17.05 7.71 29.63
C SER A 741 -16.04 6.56 29.48
N ILE A 742 -14.94 6.56 30.23
CA ILE A 742 -13.97 5.45 30.27
C ILE A 742 -14.61 4.18 30.84
N GLU A 743 -15.33 4.29 31.95
CA GLU A 743 -16.04 3.15 32.57
C GLU A 743 -17.11 2.56 31.63
N THR A 744 -17.97 3.40 31.03
CA THR A 744 -19.00 2.95 30.07
C THR A 744 -18.38 2.29 28.84
N PHE A 745 -17.26 2.80 28.33
CA PHE A 745 -16.56 2.20 27.19
C PHE A 745 -15.99 0.82 27.51
N GLN A 746 -15.39 0.64 28.69
CA GLN A 746 -14.91 -0.67 29.12
C GLN A 746 -16.08 -1.66 29.34
N ILE A 747 -17.20 -1.18 29.86
CA ILE A 747 -18.43 -1.98 29.98
C ILE A 747 -18.92 -2.44 28.60
N LEU A 748 -18.90 -1.58 27.58
CA LEU A 748 -19.27 -1.94 26.22
C LEU A 748 -18.37 -3.03 25.65
N ILE A 749 -17.04 -2.93 25.80
CA ILE A 749 -16.10 -3.98 25.38
C ILE A 749 -16.46 -5.31 26.04
N ASN A 750 -16.58 -5.32 27.37
CA ASN A 750 -16.89 -6.54 28.12
C ASN A 750 -18.27 -7.13 27.72
N LEU A 751 -19.25 -6.27 27.44
CA LEU A 751 -20.59 -6.71 27.02
C LEU A 751 -20.55 -7.47 25.69
N PHE A 752 -19.72 -7.06 24.72
CA PHE A 752 -19.63 -7.76 23.43
C PHE A 752 -18.82 -9.05 23.47
N GLU A 753 -18.00 -9.27 24.51
CA GLU A 753 -17.29 -10.53 24.73
C GLU A 753 -18.14 -11.60 25.43
N MET A 754 -19.21 -11.19 26.12
CA MET A 754 -20.10 -12.09 26.86
C MET A 754 -21.24 -12.64 26.00
N ILE A 755 -21.65 -13.88 26.28
CA ILE A 755 -22.86 -14.48 25.70
C ILE A 755 -24.09 -14.03 26.52
N HIS A 756 -25.11 -13.50 25.84
CA HIS A 756 -26.36 -13.08 26.49
C HIS A 756 -27.54 -13.98 26.12
N ILE A 757 -28.56 -13.97 26.98
CA ILE A 757 -29.82 -14.71 26.76
C ILE A 757 -30.64 -14.08 25.62
N ASP A 758 -30.61 -12.75 25.52
CA ASP A 758 -31.19 -11.96 24.44
C ASP A 758 -30.35 -10.69 24.19
N ASN A 759 -30.59 -10.07 23.04
CA ASN A 759 -29.91 -8.84 22.58
C ASN A 759 -30.22 -7.58 23.40
N MET A 760 -31.03 -7.63 24.46
CA MET A 760 -31.49 -6.43 25.16
C MET A 760 -30.40 -5.73 25.96
N LYS A 761 -29.48 -6.47 26.59
CA LYS A 761 -28.36 -5.86 27.35
C LYS A 761 -27.49 -5.01 26.44
N VAL A 762 -27.20 -5.52 25.25
CA VAL A 762 -26.40 -4.84 24.22
C VAL A 762 -27.16 -3.62 23.69
N LEU A 763 -28.43 -3.78 23.29
CA LEU A 763 -29.22 -2.68 22.72
C LEU A 763 -29.48 -1.55 23.74
N LYS A 764 -29.69 -1.88 25.01
CA LYS A 764 -29.81 -0.87 26.09
C LYS A 764 -28.49 -0.13 26.31
N ALA A 765 -27.36 -0.82 26.25
CA ALA A 765 -26.04 -0.18 26.41
C ALA A 765 -25.68 0.73 25.22
N LEU A 766 -26.07 0.35 24.00
CA LEU A 766 -25.81 1.15 22.78
C LEU A 766 -26.74 2.35 22.63
N ILE A 767 -28.05 2.17 22.88
CA ILE A 767 -29.04 3.18 22.53
C ILE A 767 -29.43 4.00 23.75
N TYR A 768 -29.98 3.34 24.77
CA TYR A 768 -30.44 4.03 25.97
C TYR A 768 -30.73 3.02 27.10
N PRO A 769 -30.08 3.15 28.28
CA PRO A 769 -30.11 2.09 29.30
C PRO A 769 -31.36 2.10 30.19
N LYS A 770 -32.08 3.22 30.27
CA LYS A 770 -33.24 3.38 31.16
C LYS A 770 -34.54 3.06 30.40
N ASP A 771 -35.54 2.55 31.13
CA ASP A 771 -36.86 2.23 30.57
C ASP A 771 -37.87 3.37 30.73
N ASP A 772 -37.40 4.59 31.03
CA ASP A 772 -38.24 5.77 31.32
C ASP A 772 -38.75 6.49 30.07
N ILE A 773 -38.19 6.20 28.89
CA ILE A 773 -38.62 6.77 27.61
C ILE A 773 -38.76 5.69 26.53
N GLN A 774 -39.40 6.07 25.42
CA GLN A 774 -39.44 5.29 24.18
C GLN A 774 -38.35 5.83 23.24
N PRO A 775 -37.18 5.15 23.13
CA PRO A 775 -36.00 5.71 22.48
C PRO A 775 -36.00 5.54 20.95
N LEU A 776 -36.94 4.78 20.39
CA LEU A 776 -37.03 4.51 18.95
C LEU A 776 -38.28 5.14 18.35
N ILE A 777 -38.21 5.56 17.09
CA ILE A 777 -39.36 5.81 16.20
C ILE A 777 -39.45 4.67 15.20
N ASP A 778 -40.64 4.11 15.04
CA ASP A 778 -40.95 3.18 13.96
C ASP A 778 -41.13 3.94 12.64
N GLY A 779 -40.29 3.68 11.64
CA GLY A 779 -40.33 4.34 10.33
C GLY A 779 -41.63 4.14 9.56
N SER A 780 -42.40 3.08 9.83
CA SER A 780 -43.67 2.80 9.16
C SER A 780 -44.85 3.54 9.80
N SER A 781 -44.99 3.46 11.12
CA SER A 781 -46.10 4.08 11.86
C SER A 781 -45.79 5.51 12.32
N LYS A 782 -44.51 5.93 12.25
CA LYS A 782 -43.95 7.19 12.79
C LYS A 782 -44.24 7.40 14.27
N LYS A 783 -44.54 6.33 15.02
CA LYS A 783 -44.78 6.35 16.47
C LYS A 783 -43.53 5.98 17.25
N ARG A 784 -43.40 6.52 18.46
CA ARG A 784 -42.35 6.12 19.39
C ARG A 784 -42.63 4.73 19.98
N VAL A 785 -41.59 3.94 20.15
CA VAL A 785 -41.64 2.55 20.67
C VAL A 785 -40.47 2.24 21.61
N HIS A 786 -40.63 1.22 22.46
CA HIS A 786 -39.56 0.70 23.33
C HIS A 786 -38.62 -0.27 22.59
N LEU A 787 -37.42 -0.48 23.12
CA LEU A 787 -36.44 -1.44 22.58
C LEU A 787 -36.94 -2.90 22.54
N ASP A 788 -37.96 -3.24 23.34
CA ASP A 788 -38.53 -4.59 23.39
C ASP A 788 -39.06 -5.09 22.04
N VAL A 789 -39.39 -4.18 21.10
CA VAL A 789 -39.77 -4.57 19.74
C VAL A 789 -38.65 -5.30 18.98
N LEU A 790 -37.40 -5.14 19.42
CA LEU A 790 -36.19 -5.76 18.85
C LEU A 790 -35.74 -7.02 19.59
N ARG A 791 -36.38 -7.36 20.71
CA ARG A 791 -35.97 -8.47 21.58
C ARG A 791 -35.95 -9.80 20.82
N ARG A 792 -34.83 -10.54 20.91
CA ARG A 792 -34.62 -11.85 20.27
C ARG A 792 -34.80 -11.84 18.74
N LYS A 793 -34.55 -10.71 18.10
CA LYS A 793 -34.53 -10.58 16.63
C LYS A 793 -33.10 -10.35 16.15
N ASN A 794 -32.82 -10.68 14.88
CA ASN A 794 -31.61 -10.17 14.25
C ASN A 794 -31.77 -8.66 14.05
N VAL A 795 -30.77 -7.88 14.48
CA VAL A 795 -30.84 -6.42 14.41
C VAL A 795 -29.68 -5.90 13.57
N LEU A 796 -30.01 -5.16 12.52
CA LEU A 796 -29.07 -4.47 11.65
C LEU A 796 -28.96 -3.02 12.11
N LEU A 797 -27.82 -2.66 12.69
CA LEU A 797 -27.54 -1.31 13.15
C LEU A 797 -26.94 -0.51 11.99
N LEU A 798 -27.75 0.34 11.36
CA LEU A 798 -27.28 1.29 10.36
C LEU A 798 -26.66 2.47 11.10
N ILE A 799 -25.34 2.58 11.06
CA ILE A 799 -24.57 3.59 11.78
C ILE A 799 -24.03 4.59 10.77
N SER A 800 -24.41 5.86 10.91
CA SER A 800 -23.97 6.91 10.01
C SER A 800 -23.97 8.27 10.69
N GLY A 801 -23.28 9.23 10.09
CA GLY A 801 -23.53 10.65 10.38
C GLY A 801 -24.88 11.11 9.82
N PRO A 802 -25.29 12.35 10.11
CA PRO A 802 -26.48 12.98 9.53
C PRO A 802 -26.30 13.40 8.04
N ASP A 803 -25.15 13.06 7.43
CA ASP A 803 -24.77 13.41 6.05
C ASP A 803 -24.77 12.19 5.11
N ILE A 804 -25.68 11.22 5.29
CA ILE A 804 -25.84 10.11 4.35
C ILE A 804 -26.16 10.70 2.96
N SER A 805 -25.47 10.24 1.91
CA SER A 805 -25.77 10.72 0.55
C SER A 805 -27.14 10.21 0.10
N ASN A 806 -27.84 11.00 -0.73
CA ASN A 806 -29.14 10.58 -1.27
C ASN A 806 -29.02 9.28 -2.08
N ASP A 807 -27.94 9.13 -2.86
CA ASP A 807 -27.66 7.95 -3.67
C ASP A 807 -27.57 6.68 -2.79
N GLU A 808 -26.82 6.73 -1.68
CA GLU A 808 -26.72 5.63 -0.71
C GLU A 808 -28.08 5.31 -0.07
N PHE A 809 -28.81 6.34 0.34
CA PHE A 809 -30.11 6.17 0.99
C PHE A 809 -31.13 5.51 0.06
N SER A 810 -31.24 5.99 -1.18
CA SER A 810 -32.21 5.48 -2.17
C SER A 810 -31.98 4.01 -2.49
N ILE A 811 -30.73 3.57 -2.64
CA ILE A 811 -30.44 2.16 -2.90
C ILE A 811 -30.68 1.29 -1.64
N LEU A 812 -30.32 1.77 -0.44
CA LEU A 812 -30.65 1.03 0.81
C LEU A 812 -32.16 0.87 0.98
N GLU A 813 -32.93 1.93 0.71
CA GLU A 813 -34.38 1.91 0.75
C GLU A 813 -34.94 0.92 -0.27
N GLN A 814 -34.42 0.91 -1.50
CA GLN A 814 -34.82 -0.04 -2.53
C GLN A 814 -34.59 -1.49 -2.08
N ILE A 815 -33.38 -1.83 -1.64
CA ILE A 815 -33.05 -3.20 -1.19
C ILE A 815 -33.91 -3.59 0.03
N TYR A 816 -34.14 -2.65 0.95
CA TYR A 816 -35.03 -2.89 2.07
C TYR A 816 -36.45 -3.18 1.57
N ASN A 817 -37.04 -2.35 0.73
CA ASN A 817 -38.41 -2.54 0.23
C ASN A 817 -38.58 -3.82 -0.61
N GLU A 818 -37.59 -4.18 -1.43
CA GLU A 818 -37.58 -5.45 -2.18
C GLU A 818 -37.68 -6.67 -1.26
N SER A 819 -36.99 -6.63 -0.11
CA SER A 819 -37.06 -7.69 0.90
C SER A 819 -38.45 -7.79 1.56
N TRP A 820 -39.21 -6.70 1.58
CA TRP A 820 -40.58 -6.65 2.14
C TRP A 820 -41.68 -7.00 1.11
N GLN A 821 -41.44 -6.79 -0.18
CA GLN A 821 -42.43 -7.07 -1.24
C GLN A 821 -42.45 -8.55 -1.69
N HIS A 822 -41.32 -9.25 -1.60
CA HIS A 822 -41.24 -10.69 -1.90
C HIS A 822 -41.73 -11.51 -0.70
N GLY A 823 -43.02 -11.40 -0.39
CA GLY A 823 -43.72 -11.97 0.78
C GLY A 823 -43.74 -13.51 0.93
N ALA A 824 -42.85 -14.24 0.25
CA ALA A 824 -42.61 -15.66 0.46
C ALA A 824 -41.54 -15.94 1.54
N ARG A 825 -40.80 -14.93 2.00
CA ARG A 825 -39.87 -15.02 3.15
C ARG A 825 -40.49 -14.26 4.33
N LEU A 826 -41.03 -15.00 5.30
CA LEU A 826 -41.78 -14.49 6.46
C LEU A 826 -41.24 -13.17 7.05
N ASP A 827 -42.16 -12.24 7.35
CA ASP A 827 -42.09 -10.89 7.98
C ASP A 827 -41.17 -10.65 9.23
N SER A 828 -40.23 -11.54 9.53
CA SER A 828 -39.61 -11.67 10.86
C SER A 828 -38.11 -11.95 10.89
N GLN A 829 -37.38 -11.84 9.77
CA GLN A 829 -35.99 -12.30 9.75
C GLN A 829 -34.96 -11.32 10.33
N TYR A 830 -35.11 -10.01 10.14
CA TYR A 830 -34.28 -8.98 10.79
C TYR A 830 -34.98 -7.63 10.89
N LYS A 831 -34.52 -6.75 11.78
CA LYS A 831 -34.97 -5.36 11.92
C LYS A 831 -33.80 -4.40 11.74
N VAL A 832 -33.97 -3.36 10.92
CA VAL A 832 -32.97 -2.30 10.75
C VAL A 832 -33.24 -1.18 11.76
N VAL A 833 -32.19 -0.68 12.40
CA VAL A 833 -32.22 0.42 13.35
C VAL A 833 -31.15 1.44 12.97
N TRP A 834 -31.55 2.67 12.67
CA TRP A 834 -30.60 3.76 12.42
C TRP A 834 -30.10 4.34 13.74
N ILE A 835 -28.78 4.29 13.94
CA ILE A 835 -28.05 4.92 15.03
C ILE A 835 -27.28 6.12 14.46
N PRO A 836 -27.75 7.35 14.71
CA PRO A 836 -27.08 8.56 14.26
C PRO A 836 -25.85 8.83 15.12
N VAL A 837 -24.66 8.74 14.52
CA VAL A 837 -23.40 9.15 15.14
C VAL A 837 -23.22 10.64 14.87
N VAL A 838 -23.58 11.46 15.85
CA VAL A 838 -23.41 12.90 15.77
C VAL A 838 -22.23 13.34 16.62
N ASP A 839 -21.56 14.40 16.21
CA ASP A 839 -20.66 15.07 17.13
C ASP A 839 -21.48 15.88 18.13
N HIS A 840 -21.31 15.59 19.42
CA HIS A 840 -22.02 16.26 20.50
C HIS A 840 -21.32 17.54 20.95
N SER A 841 -20.11 17.84 20.45
CA SER A 841 -19.54 19.19 20.60
C SER A 841 -20.21 20.21 19.67
N VAL A 842 -20.95 19.76 18.65
CA VAL A 842 -21.79 20.60 17.79
C VAL A 842 -23.19 20.72 18.40
N PRO A 843 -23.64 21.90 18.82
CA PRO A 843 -25.01 22.11 19.24
C PRO A 843 -26.01 21.84 18.11
N TRP A 844 -27.23 21.46 18.48
CA TRP A 844 -28.30 21.23 17.52
C TRP A 844 -28.86 22.56 17.01
N SER A 845 -28.26 23.10 15.94
CA SER A 845 -28.83 24.22 15.18
C SER A 845 -30.14 23.80 14.51
N LYS A 846 -31.04 24.76 14.29
CA LYS A 846 -32.32 24.52 13.62
C LYS A 846 -32.17 23.83 12.25
N PRO A 847 -31.25 24.25 11.35
CA PRO A 847 -31.04 23.56 10.07
C PRO A 847 -30.57 22.11 10.23
N ARG A 848 -29.75 21.81 11.25
CA ARG A 848 -29.27 20.45 11.53
C ARG A 848 -30.37 19.57 12.08
N ASN A 849 -31.22 20.12 12.93
CA ASN A 849 -32.40 19.45 13.44
C ASN A 849 -33.40 19.18 12.30
N ASP A 850 -33.70 20.19 11.48
CA ASP A 850 -34.60 20.06 10.32
C ASP A 850 -34.07 19.00 9.34
N ARG A 851 -32.75 18.92 9.12
CA ARG A 851 -32.13 17.88 8.28
C ARG A 851 -32.17 16.50 8.90
N PHE A 852 -31.92 16.36 10.21
CA PHE A 852 -32.06 15.10 10.92
C PHE A 852 -33.50 14.60 10.87
N GLU A 853 -34.47 15.48 11.15
CA GLU A 853 -35.90 15.18 11.06
C GLU A 853 -36.30 14.81 9.63
N SER A 854 -35.78 15.51 8.62
CA SER A 854 -35.98 15.17 7.21
C SER A 854 -35.52 13.75 6.89
N ILE A 855 -34.28 13.39 7.26
CA ILE A 855 -33.73 12.04 7.04
C ILE A 855 -34.49 10.98 7.84
N GLN A 856 -34.78 11.25 9.12
CA GLN A 856 -35.55 10.35 9.98
C GLN A 856 -36.97 10.11 9.45
N SER A 857 -37.59 11.16 8.90
CA SER A 857 -38.93 11.07 8.30
C SER A 857 -38.93 10.27 6.99
N ALA A 858 -37.83 10.30 6.22
CA ALA A 858 -37.67 9.52 5.00
C ALA A 858 -37.42 8.03 5.29
N MET A 859 -36.82 7.67 6.44
CA MET A 859 -36.47 6.28 6.75
C MET A 859 -37.69 5.36 6.96
N PRO A 860 -37.76 4.20 6.28
CA PRO A 860 -38.85 3.23 6.44
C PRO A 860 -38.63 2.24 7.61
N TRP A 861 -37.45 2.22 8.23
CA TRP A 861 -37.08 1.34 9.34
C TRP A 861 -37.02 2.07 10.70
N TYR A 862 -36.65 1.38 11.78
CA TYR A 862 -36.57 2.00 13.11
C TYR A 862 -35.44 3.02 13.17
N THR A 863 -35.67 4.14 13.84
CA THR A 863 -34.67 5.19 14.03
C THR A 863 -34.57 5.55 15.49
N VAL A 864 -33.38 5.92 15.97
CA VAL A 864 -33.24 6.52 17.30
C VAL A 864 -33.97 7.86 17.32
N TYR A 865 -34.84 8.07 18.31
CA TYR A 865 -35.72 9.24 18.38
C TYR A 865 -34.94 10.55 18.34
N HIS A 866 -33.85 10.64 19.11
CA HIS A 866 -33.00 11.82 19.15
C HIS A 866 -31.54 11.40 19.39
N PRO A 867 -30.55 12.00 18.72
CA PRO A 867 -29.16 11.53 18.82
C PRO A 867 -28.53 11.75 20.20
N SER A 868 -29.08 12.66 21.01
CA SER A 868 -28.65 12.83 22.42
C SER A 868 -28.84 11.58 23.29
N LEU A 869 -29.59 10.58 22.83
CA LEU A 869 -29.74 9.31 23.53
C LEU A 869 -28.46 8.48 23.49
N ILE A 870 -27.65 8.64 22.44
CA ILE A 870 -26.40 7.92 22.27
C ILE A 870 -25.32 8.60 23.14
N GLU A 871 -24.80 7.89 24.14
CA GLU A 871 -23.76 8.42 25.03
C GLU A 871 -22.41 8.58 24.30
N MET A 872 -21.56 9.51 24.76
CA MET A 872 -20.22 9.75 24.18
C MET A 872 -19.38 8.48 24.13
N ALA A 873 -19.48 7.66 25.17
CA ALA A 873 -18.75 6.40 25.26
C ALA A 873 -19.16 5.41 24.16
N VAL A 874 -20.44 5.38 23.79
CA VAL A 874 -20.95 4.55 22.67
C VAL A 874 -20.39 5.06 21.35
N ILE A 875 -20.39 6.38 21.13
CA ILE A 875 -19.81 6.97 19.91
C ILE A 875 -18.32 6.68 19.81
N ARG A 876 -17.59 6.79 20.92
CA ARG A 876 -16.18 6.41 20.98
C ARG A 876 -16.00 4.93 20.66
N PHE A 877 -16.82 4.05 21.24
CA PHE A 877 -16.82 2.61 20.93
C PHE A 877 -17.06 2.33 19.44
N ILE A 878 -18.06 2.97 18.84
CA ILE A 878 -18.38 2.83 17.41
C ILE A 878 -17.19 3.29 16.54
N LYS A 879 -16.53 4.40 16.89
CA LYS A 879 -15.37 4.92 16.15
C LYS A 879 -14.11 4.05 16.30
N GLU A 880 -13.82 3.58 17.52
CA GLU A 880 -12.59 2.86 17.83
C GLU A 880 -12.68 1.36 17.54
N VAL A 881 -13.76 0.70 17.99
CA VAL A 881 -13.94 -0.77 17.91
C VAL A 881 -14.58 -1.19 16.60
N TRP A 882 -15.61 -0.47 16.13
CA TRP A 882 -16.25 -0.75 14.83
C TRP A 882 -15.66 0.06 13.68
N HIS A 883 -14.56 0.79 13.94
CA HIS A 883 -13.79 1.54 12.93
C HIS A 883 -14.61 2.50 12.07
N PHE A 884 -15.67 3.09 12.63
CA PHE A 884 -16.49 4.07 11.93
C PHE A 884 -15.70 5.35 11.60
N ARG A 885 -15.54 5.66 10.30
CA ARG A 885 -14.81 6.83 9.78
C ARG A 885 -15.70 7.73 8.92
N ASN A 886 -16.89 8.07 9.41
CA ASN A 886 -17.87 8.93 8.74
C ASN A 886 -18.43 8.39 7.40
N ARG A 887 -18.20 7.11 7.07
CA ARG A 887 -18.95 6.39 6.04
C ARG A 887 -19.96 5.47 6.72
N PRO A 888 -21.19 5.33 6.20
CA PRO A 888 -22.16 4.42 6.77
C PRO A 888 -21.59 3.02 6.94
N ILE A 889 -21.90 2.36 8.05
CA ILE A 889 -21.63 0.93 8.28
C ILE A 889 -22.90 0.25 8.76
N LEU A 890 -23.05 -1.04 8.50
CA LEU A 890 -24.22 -1.81 8.90
C LEU A 890 -23.81 -3.01 9.76
N VAL A 891 -23.87 -2.86 11.08
CA VAL A 891 -23.44 -3.90 12.02
C VAL A 891 -24.59 -4.87 12.27
N VAL A 892 -24.35 -6.17 12.15
CA VAL A 892 -25.38 -7.21 12.32
C VAL A 892 -25.25 -7.87 13.68
N LEU A 893 -26.31 -7.77 14.48
CA LEU A 893 -26.47 -8.47 15.74
C LEU A 893 -27.41 -9.66 15.58
N ASP A 894 -27.03 -10.79 16.16
CA ASP A 894 -27.91 -11.95 16.28
C ASP A 894 -28.97 -11.75 17.42
N PRO A 895 -29.90 -12.71 17.65
CA PRO A 895 -30.91 -12.60 18.69
C PRO A 895 -30.35 -12.50 20.13
N GLN A 896 -29.08 -12.89 20.33
CA GLN A 896 -28.35 -12.84 21.61
C GLN A 896 -27.53 -11.55 21.74
N GLY A 897 -27.45 -10.71 20.70
CA GLY A 897 -26.70 -9.45 20.71
C GLY A 897 -25.22 -9.62 20.34
N LYS A 898 -24.81 -10.79 19.83
CA LYS A 898 -23.47 -11.01 19.31
C LYS A 898 -23.36 -10.40 17.92
N VAL A 899 -22.23 -9.73 17.65
CA VAL A 899 -21.90 -9.26 16.30
C VAL A 899 -21.55 -10.45 15.41
N VAL A 900 -22.37 -10.69 14.38
CA VAL A 900 -22.17 -11.79 13.40
C VAL A 900 -21.64 -11.31 12.06
N CYS A 901 -21.76 -10.01 11.77
CA CYS A 901 -21.09 -9.35 10.67
C CYS A 901 -20.81 -7.89 11.07
N PRO A 902 -19.54 -7.44 11.04
CA PRO A 902 -19.17 -6.09 11.46
C PRO A 902 -19.61 -5.02 10.45
N ASN A 903 -19.73 -5.37 9.16
CA ASN A 903 -20.28 -4.48 8.15
C ASN A 903 -20.96 -5.25 7.00
N ALA A 904 -22.29 -5.37 7.07
CA ALA A 904 -23.09 -6.06 6.07
C ALA A 904 -23.42 -5.21 4.83
N LEU A 905 -23.02 -3.93 4.79
CA LEU A 905 -23.25 -3.10 3.59
C LEU A 905 -22.63 -3.72 2.35
N HIS A 906 -21.41 -4.27 2.45
CA HIS A 906 -20.77 -4.89 1.29
C HIS A 906 -21.57 -6.08 0.77
N MET A 907 -22.07 -6.94 1.65
CA MET A 907 -22.94 -8.05 1.27
C MET A 907 -24.25 -7.57 0.63
N MET A 908 -24.86 -6.50 1.16
CA MET A 908 -26.08 -5.91 0.59
C MET A 908 -25.83 -5.30 -0.79
N TRP A 909 -24.71 -4.62 -0.98
CA TRP A 909 -24.35 -4.04 -2.28
C TRP A 909 -24.11 -5.08 -3.35
N ILE A 910 -23.55 -6.24 -2.99
CA ILE A 910 -23.25 -7.32 -3.94
C ILE A 910 -24.51 -8.16 -4.24
N TRP A 911 -25.20 -8.67 -3.22
CA TRP A 911 -26.27 -9.67 -3.38
C TRP A 911 -27.66 -9.20 -2.92
N GLY A 912 -27.81 -7.93 -2.49
CA GLY A 912 -29.08 -7.40 -2.02
C GLY A 912 -29.66 -8.22 -0.87
N SER A 913 -30.93 -8.60 -1.00
CA SER A 913 -31.64 -9.43 0.00
C SER A 913 -31.22 -10.91 0.00
N ASN A 914 -30.52 -11.39 -1.02
CA ASN A 914 -30.04 -12.78 -1.11
C ASN A 914 -28.83 -13.06 -0.21
N ALA A 915 -28.17 -12.00 0.27
CA ALA A 915 -27.09 -12.06 1.25
C ALA A 915 -27.54 -12.54 2.63
N PHE A 916 -28.85 -12.48 2.94
CA PHE A 916 -29.35 -12.93 4.24
C PHE A 916 -29.22 -14.47 4.39
N PRO A 917 -28.82 -14.99 5.57
CA PRO A 917 -28.43 -14.26 6.78
C PRO A 917 -27.04 -13.62 6.65
N PHE A 918 -26.94 -12.32 6.99
CA PHE A 918 -25.71 -11.53 6.91
C PHE A 918 -24.67 -11.98 7.95
N THR A 919 -23.94 -13.03 7.62
CA THR A 919 -22.93 -13.67 8.47
C THR A 919 -21.69 -13.97 7.63
N SER A 920 -20.51 -13.96 8.23
CA SER A 920 -19.27 -14.29 7.52
C SER A 920 -19.31 -15.67 6.85
N SER A 921 -19.95 -16.66 7.49
CA SER A 921 -20.12 -18.00 6.89
C SER A 921 -21.02 -18.00 5.66
N ARG A 922 -22.09 -17.18 5.65
CA ARG A 922 -22.95 -17.02 4.47
C ARG A 922 -22.23 -16.28 3.36
N GLU A 923 -21.47 -15.23 3.69
CA GLU A 923 -20.62 -14.49 2.75
C GLU A 923 -19.62 -15.42 2.05
N GLU A 924 -18.96 -16.31 2.80
CA GLU A 924 -18.09 -17.35 2.23
C GLU A 924 -18.83 -18.35 1.34
N SER A 925 -20.07 -18.72 1.67
CA SER A 925 -20.89 -19.60 0.83
C SER A 925 -21.24 -18.95 -0.49
N LEU A 926 -21.68 -17.68 -0.46
CA LEU A 926 -22.04 -16.92 -1.65
C LEU A 926 -20.84 -16.81 -2.59
N TRP A 927 -19.67 -16.45 -2.07
CA TRP A 927 -18.45 -16.41 -2.89
C TRP A 927 -18.01 -17.77 -3.46
N ARG A 928 -18.35 -18.90 -2.82
CA ARG A 928 -18.07 -20.24 -3.35
C ARG A 928 -19.01 -20.63 -4.49
N GLU A 929 -20.23 -20.12 -4.46
CA GLU A 929 -21.26 -20.39 -5.47
C GLU A 929 -21.17 -19.39 -6.66
N GLU A 930 -20.58 -18.22 -6.43
CA GLU A 930 -20.50 -17.13 -7.40
C GLU A 930 -19.37 -17.29 -8.42
N THR A 931 -19.58 -16.78 -9.63
CA THR A 931 -18.55 -16.72 -10.70
C THR A 931 -18.58 -15.34 -11.37
N TRP A 932 -17.51 -14.98 -12.10
CA TRP A 932 -17.41 -13.67 -12.75
C TRP A 932 -18.34 -13.56 -13.96
N ARG A 933 -19.60 -13.20 -13.69
CA ARG A 933 -20.69 -13.10 -14.68
C ARG A 933 -21.19 -11.67 -14.79
N LEU A 934 -21.84 -11.35 -15.91
CA LEU A 934 -22.39 -10.01 -16.12
C LEU A 934 -23.48 -9.69 -15.09
N GLU A 935 -24.30 -10.66 -14.69
CA GLU A 935 -25.34 -10.47 -13.67
C GLU A 935 -24.75 -9.97 -12.35
N LEU A 936 -23.60 -10.46 -11.92
CA LEU A 936 -22.95 -10.00 -10.69
C LEU A 936 -22.65 -8.49 -10.72
N LEU A 937 -22.41 -7.94 -11.91
CA LEU A 937 -22.13 -6.52 -12.11
C LEU A 937 -23.40 -5.67 -12.19
N VAL A 938 -24.45 -6.16 -12.86
CA VAL A 938 -25.62 -5.33 -13.25
C VAL A 938 -26.93 -5.69 -12.56
N ASP A 939 -27.00 -6.78 -11.80
CA ASP A 939 -28.23 -7.23 -11.12
C ASP A 939 -28.74 -6.16 -10.16
N GLY A 940 -30.05 -5.90 -10.14
CA GLY A 940 -30.64 -4.80 -9.36
C GLY A 940 -30.24 -3.37 -9.77
N ILE A 941 -29.44 -3.18 -10.84
CA ILE A 941 -29.15 -1.86 -11.42
C ILE A 941 -30.11 -1.56 -12.55
N ASP A 942 -30.15 -2.44 -13.56
CA ASP A 942 -30.95 -2.22 -14.76
C ASP A 942 -31.60 -3.51 -15.30
N PRO A 943 -32.94 -3.63 -15.24
CA PRO A 943 -33.65 -4.81 -15.68
C PRO A 943 -33.61 -5.01 -17.22
N VAL A 944 -33.31 -3.97 -18.00
CA VAL A 944 -33.19 -4.08 -19.47
C VAL A 944 -31.99 -4.96 -19.84
N ILE A 945 -30.87 -4.76 -19.14
CA ILE A 945 -29.66 -5.55 -19.37
C ILE A 945 -29.90 -7.02 -19.01
N LEU A 946 -30.65 -7.30 -17.93
CA LEU A 946 -31.04 -8.66 -17.56
C LEU A 946 -31.90 -9.35 -18.63
N ASN A 947 -32.75 -8.60 -19.34
CA ASN A 947 -33.50 -9.15 -20.48
C ASN A 947 -32.58 -9.46 -21.66
N TRP A 948 -31.62 -8.60 -21.97
CA TRP A 948 -30.63 -8.87 -23.03
C TRP A 948 -29.75 -10.08 -22.71
N ILE A 949 -29.40 -10.26 -21.43
CA ILE A 949 -28.70 -11.45 -20.96
C ILE A 949 -29.52 -12.72 -21.22
N LYS A 950 -30.83 -12.70 -20.89
CA LYS A 950 -31.75 -13.83 -21.16
C LYS A 950 -31.95 -14.10 -22.65
N GLU A 951 -31.90 -13.06 -23.47
CA GLU A 951 -31.97 -13.16 -24.94
C GLU A 951 -30.66 -13.70 -25.56
N GLY A 952 -29.59 -13.88 -24.78
CA GLY A 952 -28.30 -14.36 -25.27
C GLY A 952 -27.60 -13.34 -26.18
N LYS A 953 -27.85 -12.05 -25.97
CA LYS A 953 -27.21 -10.98 -26.73
C LYS A 953 -25.78 -10.74 -26.28
N TYR A 954 -24.99 -10.15 -27.16
CA TYR A 954 -23.68 -9.61 -26.82
C TYR A 954 -23.85 -8.22 -26.23
N ILE A 955 -23.16 -7.95 -25.13
CA ILE A 955 -23.34 -6.69 -24.40
C ILE A 955 -21.96 -6.10 -24.13
N PHE A 956 -21.76 -4.85 -24.57
CA PHE A 956 -20.64 -4.04 -24.10
C PHE A 956 -21.10 -3.10 -22.98
N LEU A 957 -20.55 -3.28 -21.77
CA LEU A 957 -20.52 -2.20 -20.78
C LEU A 957 -19.26 -1.39 -21.02
N TYR A 958 -19.35 -0.07 -21.15
CA TYR A 958 -18.17 0.75 -21.41
C TYR A 958 -18.25 2.13 -20.76
N GLY A 959 -17.09 2.74 -20.52
CA GLY A 959 -17.01 4.05 -19.86
C GLY A 959 -15.73 4.81 -20.13
N GLY A 960 -15.75 6.12 -19.96
CA GLY A 960 -14.61 7.01 -20.19
C GLY A 960 -15.02 8.48 -20.25
N ASP A 961 -14.13 9.41 -19.88
CA ASP A 961 -14.42 10.85 -19.90
C ASP A 961 -14.00 11.54 -21.23
N ASN A 962 -13.54 10.77 -22.22
CA ASN A 962 -13.17 11.25 -23.56
C ASN A 962 -14.23 10.86 -24.61
N ILE A 963 -15.00 11.84 -25.08
CA ILE A 963 -16.06 11.64 -26.07
C ILE A 963 -15.53 11.17 -27.44
N GLU A 964 -14.32 11.58 -27.85
CA GLU A 964 -13.76 11.13 -29.13
C GLU A 964 -13.48 9.64 -29.13
N TRP A 965 -12.99 9.13 -27.99
CA TRP A 965 -12.80 7.70 -27.79
C TRP A 965 -14.15 6.97 -27.80
N VAL A 966 -15.17 7.48 -27.09
CA VAL A 966 -16.53 6.91 -27.08
C VAL A 966 -17.11 6.80 -28.49
N ARG A 967 -17.01 7.87 -29.30
CA ARG A 967 -17.47 7.85 -30.71
C ARG A 967 -16.72 6.82 -31.55
N LYS A 968 -15.38 6.75 -31.43
CA LYS A 968 -14.57 5.77 -32.16
C LYS A 968 -14.92 4.34 -31.74
N PHE A 969 -15.06 4.10 -30.44
CA PHE A 969 -15.39 2.79 -29.89
C PHE A 969 -16.75 2.29 -30.37
N THR A 970 -17.81 3.08 -30.15
CA THR A 970 -19.17 2.70 -30.55
C THR A 970 -19.30 2.47 -32.06
N LYS A 971 -18.63 3.28 -32.89
CA LYS A 971 -18.60 3.10 -34.34
C LYS A 971 -17.96 1.76 -34.74
N ASN A 972 -16.78 1.46 -34.22
CA ASN A 972 -16.06 0.22 -34.56
C ASN A 972 -16.77 -1.02 -34.02
N ALA A 973 -17.28 -0.97 -32.77
CA ALA A 973 -18.03 -2.08 -32.17
C ALA A 973 -19.26 -2.45 -33.01
N ARG A 974 -20.04 -1.46 -33.49
CA ARG A 974 -21.18 -1.73 -34.39
C ARG A 974 -20.75 -2.29 -35.74
N ALA A 975 -19.66 -1.78 -36.31
CA ALA A 975 -19.16 -2.28 -37.60
C ALA A 975 -18.73 -3.75 -37.51
N VAL A 976 -18.00 -4.10 -36.44
CA VAL A 976 -17.60 -5.49 -36.17
C VAL A 976 -18.81 -6.39 -35.93
N ALA A 977 -19.77 -5.96 -35.12
CA ALA A 977 -20.99 -6.74 -34.87
C ALA A 977 -21.80 -6.99 -36.15
N GLN A 978 -21.93 -5.99 -37.03
CA GLN A 978 -22.58 -6.14 -38.33
C GLN A 978 -21.84 -7.10 -39.25
N ALA A 979 -20.51 -7.03 -39.30
CA ALA A 979 -19.68 -7.89 -40.12
C ALA A 979 -19.62 -9.35 -39.60
N ALA A 980 -19.69 -9.54 -38.29
CA ALA A 980 -19.70 -10.84 -37.64
C ALA A 980 -21.11 -11.47 -37.51
N HIS A 981 -22.16 -10.73 -37.90
CA HIS A 981 -23.57 -11.11 -37.70
C HIS A 981 -23.92 -11.38 -36.23
N VAL A 982 -23.38 -10.58 -35.32
CA VAL A 982 -23.54 -10.70 -33.87
C VAL A 982 -24.61 -9.71 -33.36
N PRO A 983 -25.60 -10.15 -32.56
CA PRO A 983 -26.59 -9.26 -31.96
C PRO A 983 -25.98 -8.49 -30.78
N LEU A 984 -25.41 -7.31 -31.07
CA LEU A 984 -24.72 -6.46 -30.10
C LEU A 984 -25.59 -5.33 -29.54
N GLU A 985 -25.62 -5.22 -28.21
CA GLU A 985 -26.11 -4.07 -27.45
C GLU A 985 -24.95 -3.38 -26.72
N MET A 986 -25.06 -2.09 -26.45
CA MET A 986 -24.00 -1.32 -25.78
C MET A 986 -24.60 -0.41 -24.72
N VAL A 987 -23.97 -0.37 -23.54
CA VAL A 987 -24.36 0.45 -22.40
C VAL A 987 -23.19 1.32 -21.96
N TYR A 988 -23.42 2.63 -21.96
CA TYR A 988 -22.49 3.57 -21.37
C TYR A 988 -22.72 3.67 -19.86
N VAL A 989 -21.69 3.29 -19.10
CA VAL A 989 -21.65 3.26 -17.63
C VAL A 989 -20.86 4.45 -17.07
N GLY A 990 -19.87 4.97 -17.79
CA GLY A 990 -19.05 6.10 -17.32
C GLY A 990 -17.96 5.72 -16.32
N LYS A 991 -17.59 6.64 -15.43
CA LYS A 991 -16.50 6.50 -14.43
C LYS A 991 -16.99 6.84 -13.02
N SER A 992 -16.25 6.46 -11.98
CA SER A 992 -16.58 6.82 -10.59
C SER A 992 -16.33 8.30 -10.29
N SER A 993 -15.43 8.94 -11.05
CA SER A 993 -14.97 10.32 -10.81
C SER A 993 -15.51 11.33 -11.84
N LYS A 994 -15.61 12.61 -11.43
CA LYS A 994 -15.96 13.76 -12.29
C LYS A 994 -17.40 13.71 -12.85
N ARG A 995 -18.42 13.68 -11.97
CA ARG A 995 -19.87 13.66 -12.32
C ARG A 995 -20.24 14.66 -13.44
N ASP A 996 -19.78 15.91 -13.36
CA ASP A 996 -20.07 16.94 -14.38
C ASP A 996 -19.50 16.64 -15.78
N LYS A 997 -18.40 15.88 -15.87
CA LYS A 997 -17.86 15.46 -17.16
C LYS A 997 -18.65 14.30 -17.73
N ILE A 998 -19.04 13.35 -16.88
CA ILE A 998 -19.84 12.19 -17.27
C ILE A 998 -21.21 12.66 -17.78
N GLN A 999 -21.85 13.60 -17.08
CA GLN A 999 -23.12 14.18 -17.51
C GLN A 999 -23.03 14.76 -18.93
N ARG A 1000 -21.98 15.53 -19.22
CA ARG A 1000 -21.75 16.09 -20.57
C ARG A 1000 -21.55 15.01 -21.64
N VAL A 1001 -20.86 13.92 -21.32
CA VAL A 1001 -20.68 12.79 -22.25
C VAL A 1001 -22.03 12.08 -22.49
N MET A 1002 -22.83 11.89 -21.44
CA MET A 1002 -24.17 11.31 -21.51
C MET A 1002 -25.10 12.13 -22.41
N ASP A 1003 -25.10 13.47 -22.25
CA ASP A 1003 -25.91 14.36 -23.08
C ASP A 1003 -25.57 14.21 -24.58
N ILE A 1004 -24.29 14.04 -24.90
CA ILE A 1004 -23.83 13.81 -26.28
C ILE A 1004 -24.23 12.42 -26.78
N ILE A 1005 -24.12 11.38 -25.95
CA ILE A 1005 -24.53 10.00 -26.30
C ILE A 1005 -26.01 9.96 -26.67
N VAL A 1006 -26.86 10.68 -25.91
CA VAL A 1006 -28.29 10.81 -26.21
C VAL A 1006 -28.50 11.56 -27.52
N ALA A 1007 -27.84 12.72 -27.69
CA ALA A 1007 -27.98 13.55 -28.89
C ALA A 1007 -27.57 12.81 -30.17
N GLU A 1008 -26.48 12.04 -30.10
CA GLU A 1008 -25.92 11.29 -31.24
C GLU A 1008 -26.42 9.85 -31.34
N LYS A 1009 -27.27 9.39 -30.40
CA LYS A 1009 -27.82 8.04 -30.33
C LYS A 1009 -26.75 6.94 -30.40
N LEU A 1010 -25.64 7.13 -29.68
CA LEU A 1010 -24.45 6.28 -29.77
C LEU A 1010 -24.62 4.91 -29.08
N SER A 1011 -25.34 4.86 -27.96
CA SER A 1011 -25.63 3.62 -27.23
C SER A 1011 -26.78 3.83 -26.24
N TYR A 1012 -27.21 2.75 -25.57
CA TYR A 1012 -28.01 2.87 -24.36
C TYR A 1012 -27.14 3.42 -23.22
N MET A 1013 -27.76 4.04 -22.21
CA MET A 1013 -27.09 4.57 -21.03
C MET A 1013 -28.03 4.53 -19.84
N TRP A 1014 -27.48 4.45 -18.64
CA TRP A 1014 -28.31 4.50 -17.45
C TRP A 1014 -28.93 5.89 -17.27
N PRO A 1015 -30.22 5.96 -16.91
CA PRO A 1015 -30.97 7.22 -16.85
C PRO A 1015 -30.56 8.13 -15.69
N ASP A 1016 -29.91 7.59 -14.66
CA ASP A 1016 -29.50 8.32 -13.45
C ASP A 1016 -28.06 8.02 -13.05
N LEU A 1017 -27.35 9.05 -12.55
CA LEU A 1017 -26.00 8.97 -12.00
C LEU A 1017 -25.94 8.07 -10.75
N THR A 1018 -27.05 7.89 -10.04
CA THR A 1018 -27.14 6.96 -8.89
C THR A 1018 -26.80 5.53 -9.29
N MET A 1019 -27.24 5.07 -10.47
CA MET A 1019 -26.94 3.73 -10.98
C MET A 1019 -25.45 3.56 -11.30
N ILE A 1020 -24.83 4.61 -11.86
CA ILE A 1020 -23.38 4.65 -12.13
C ILE A 1020 -22.61 4.56 -10.80
N TRP A 1021 -23.00 5.37 -9.82
CA TRP A 1021 -22.41 5.34 -8.49
C TRP A 1021 -22.54 3.94 -7.86
N PHE A 1022 -23.72 3.31 -7.98
CA PHE A 1022 -23.98 2.01 -7.38
C PHE A 1022 -23.15 0.89 -8.04
N PHE A 1023 -22.98 0.91 -9.36
CA PHE A 1023 -22.10 -0.03 -10.06
C PHE A 1023 -20.65 0.01 -9.53
N TRP A 1024 -20.08 1.20 -9.41
CA TRP A 1024 -18.71 1.35 -8.89
C TRP A 1024 -18.62 1.00 -7.39
N THR A 1025 -19.61 1.42 -6.60
CA THR A 1025 -19.68 1.09 -5.16
C THR A 1025 -19.81 -0.41 -4.93
N ARG A 1026 -20.54 -1.12 -5.80
CA ARG A 1026 -20.64 -2.57 -5.78
C ARG A 1026 -19.30 -3.23 -6.07
N LEU A 1027 -18.57 -2.80 -7.11
CA LEU A 1027 -17.23 -3.30 -7.42
C LEU A 1027 -16.25 -3.08 -6.26
N GLU A 1028 -16.24 -1.89 -5.66
CA GLU A 1028 -15.46 -1.60 -4.45
C GLU A 1028 -15.87 -2.55 -3.31
N SER A 1029 -17.16 -2.81 -3.14
CA SER A 1029 -17.66 -3.72 -2.11
C SER A 1029 -17.27 -5.17 -2.33
N MET A 1030 -17.20 -5.63 -3.58
CA MET A 1030 -16.67 -6.97 -3.90
C MET A 1030 -15.21 -7.09 -3.44
N LEU A 1031 -14.40 -6.08 -3.71
CA LEU A 1031 -13.00 -6.03 -3.25
C LEU A 1031 -12.92 -6.03 -1.72
N TYR A 1032 -13.67 -5.15 -1.04
CA TYR A 1032 -13.67 -5.08 0.43
C TYR A 1032 -14.16 -6.38 1.08
N SER A 1033 -15.21 -7.00 0.55
CA SER A 1033 -15.74 -8.29 1.02
C SER A 1033 -14.68 -9.40 0.94
N LYS A 1034 -13.97 -9.52 -0.18
CA LYS A 1034 -12.91 -10.53 -0.32
C LYS A 1034 -11.69 -10.25 0.57
N ILE A 1035 -11.31 -8.98 0.75
CA ILE A 1035 -10.27 -8.59 1.71
C ILE A 1035 -10.69 -8.94 3.14
N GLN A 1036 -11.94 -8.66 3.51
CA GLN A 1036 -12.49 -8.93 4.85
C GLN A 1036 -12.45 -10.42 5.22
N LEU A 1037 -12.65 -11.31 4.25
CA LEU A 1037 -12.55 -12.77 4.46
C LEU A 1037 -11.11 -13.30 4.56
N GLY A 1038 -10.09 -12.44 4.49
CA GLY A 1038 -8.68 -12.84 4.60
C GLY A 1038 -8.18 -13.70 3.43
N LYS A 1039 -8.90 -13.72 2.30
CA LYS A 1039 -8.56 -14.49 1.10
C LYS A 1039 -7.80 -13.61 0.10
N LEU A 1040 -6.65 -13.10 0.49
CA LEU A 1040 -5.66 -12.55 -0.44
C LEU A 1040 -4.94 -13.71 -1.12
N ASP A 1041 -5.59 -14.29 -2.14
CA ASP A 1041 -4.93 -15.19 -3.09
C ASP A 1041 -4.76 -14.42 -4.39
N ASP A 1042 -3.51 -14.11 -4.75
CA ASP A 1042 -3.16 -13.44 -6.01
C ASP A 1042 -3.55 -14.27 -7.25
N HIS A 1043 -3.94 -15.55 -7.06
CA HIS A 1043 -4.40 -16.45 -8.11
C HIS A 1043 -5.94 -16.54 -8.21
N ASP A 1044 -6.70 -15.81 -7.39
CA ASP A 1044 -8.16 -15.76 -7.53
C ASP A 1044 -8.54 -14.98 -8.81
N PRO A 1045 -9.04 -15.64 -9.88
CA PRO A 1045 -9.30 -14.98 -11.15
C PRO A 1045 -10.34 -13.86 -11.04
N MET A 1046 -11.27 -13.98 -10.09
CA MET A 1046 -12.30 -12.97 -9.86
C MET A 1046 -11.71 -11.71 -9.21
N MET A 1047 -10.76 -11.88 -8.27
CA MET A 1047 -10.04 -10.74 -7.68
C MET A 1047 -9.25 -9.98 -8.72
N GLN A 1048 -8.57 -10.69 -9.63
CA GLN A 1048 -7.82 -10.08 -10.71
C GLN A 1048 -8.72 -9.22 -11.61
N GLU A 1049 -9.90 -9.74 -11.98
CA GLU A 1049 -10.86 -8.99 -12.80
C GLU A 1049 -11.47 -7.78 -12.07
N ILE A 1050 -11.78 -7.89 -10.77
CA ILE A 1050 -12.26 -6.76 -9.95
C ILE A 1050 -11.19 -5.66 -9.88
N MET A 1051 -9.94 -6.02 -9.54
CA MET A 1051 -8.83 -5.07 -9.45
C MET A 1051 -8.56 -4.40 -10.80
N LYS A 1052 -8.63 -5.17 -11.89
CA LYS A 1052 -8.45 -4.69 -13.26
C LYS A 1052 -9.49 -3.63 -13.63
N LEU A 1053 -10.79 -3.88 -13.39
CA LEU A 1053 -11.83 -2.88 -13.64
C LEU A 1053 -11.69 -1.62 -12.78
N LEU A 1054 -11.39 -1.78 -11.48
CA LEU A 1054 -11.15 -0.64 -10.58
C LEU A 1054 -9.91 0.17 -10.98
N SER A 1055 -8.91 -0.46 -11.59
CA SER A 1055 -7.74 0.25 -12.13
C SER A 1055 -8.09 1.10 -13.36
N TYR A 1056 -8.92 0.57 -14.26
CA TYR A 1056 -9.33 1.26 -15.49
C TYR A 1056 -10.26 2.46 -15.24
N ASP A 1057 -10.93 2.50 -14.09
CA ASP A 1057 -11.68 3.68 -13.69
C ASP A 1057 -10.77 4.92 -13.57
N ARG A 1058 -9.53 4.73 -13.10
CA ARG A 1058 -8.56 5.82 -12.88
C ARG A 1058 -7.95 6.34 -14.19
N GLU A 1059 -7.79 5.50 -15.22
CA GLU A 1059 -7.04 5.82 -16.43
C GLU A 1059 -7.78 5.42 -17.72
N GLY A 1060 -7.78 6.31 -18.73
CA GLY A 1060 -8.33 6.04 -20.08
C GLY A 1060 -9.83 5.68 -20.16
N GLY A 1061 -10.27 5.11 -21.29
CA GLY A 1061 -11.59 4.47 -21.41
C GLY A 1061 -11.51 2.98 -21.06
N TRP A 1062 -12.64 2.33 -20.85
CA TRP A 1062 -12.72 0.91 -20.50
C TRP A 1062 -13.95 0.25 -21.13
N ALA A 1063 -13.88 -1.06 -21.34
CA ALA A 1063 -15.01 -1.85 -21.82
C ALA A 1063 -14.97 -3.30 -21.31
N VAL A 1064 -16.15 -3.84 -21.04
CA VAL A 1064 -16.42 -5.24 -20.70
C VAL A 1064 -17.36 -5.82 -21.75
N LEU A 1065 -16.92 -6.86 -22.44
CA LEU A 1065 -17.74 -7.64 -23.38
C LEU A 1065 -18.30 -8.87 -22.67
N SER A 1066 -19.60 -9.10 -22.79
CA SER A 1066 -20.22 -10.37 -22.42
C SER A 1066 -20.99 -10.99 -23.59
N ASN A 1067 -21.17 -12.30 -23.51
CA ASN A 1067 -22.13 -13.07 -24.31
C ASN A 1067 -23.17 -13.66 -23.35
N GLY A 1068 -24.37 -13.08 -23.35
CA GLY A 1068 -25.35 -13.31 -22.30
C GLY A 1068 -24.73 -13.06 -20.92
N SER A 1069 -24.78 -14.08 -20.06
CA SER A 1069 -24.25 -14.07 -18.69
C SER A 1069 -22.72 -14.11 -18.63
N ASN A 1070 -22.07 -14.71 -19.63
CA ASN A 1070 -20.64 -15.00 -19.57
C ASN A 1070 -19.81 -13.78 -19.97
N VAL A 1071 -18.93 -13.32 -19.09
CA VAL A 1071 -17.99 -12.23 -19.40
C VAL A 1071 -16.87 -12.79 -20.28
N VAL A 1072 -16.71 -12.23 -21.48
CA VAL A 1072 -15.72 -12.66 -22.47
C VAL A 1072 -14.39 -11.95 -22.25
N VAL A 1073 -14.41 -10.62 -22.10
CA VAL A 1073 -13.21 -9.80 -21.91
C VAL A 1073 -13.53 -8.56 -21.08
N SER A 1074 -12.68 -8.22 -20.11
CA SER A 1074 -12.55 -6.88 -19.54
C SER A 1074 -11.26 -6.24 -20.05
N GLY A 1075 -11.31 -5.03 -20.60
CA GLY A 1075 -10.13 -4.40 -21.19
C GLY A 1075 -10.11 -2.87 -21.14
N HIS A 1076 -8.91 -2.33 -21.25
CA HIS A 1076 -8.64 -0.90 -21.27
C HIS A 1076 -8.79 -0.33 -22.69
N SER A 1077 -8.95 0.98 -22.79
CA SER A 1077 -9.09 1.72 -24.05
C SER A 1077 -7.96 1.46 -25.05
N THR A 1078 -6.75 1.16 -24.57
CA THR A 1078 -5.57 0.86 -25.39
C THR A 1078 -5.54 -0.55 -25.94
N THR A 1079 -6.39 -1.47 -25.47
CA THR A 1079 -6.43 -2.86 -25.94
C THR A 1079 -7.75 -3.16 -26.65
N VAL A 1080 -8.89 -2.76 -26.09
CA VAL A 1080 -10.21 -3.11 -26.65
C VAL A 1080 -10.51 -2.37 -27.94
N LEU A 1081 -10.19 -1.07 -28.03
CA LEU A 1081 -10.43 -0.31 -29.25
C LEU A 1081 -9.54 -0.82 -30.41
N PRO A 1082 -8.23 -1.04 -30.23
CA PRO A 1082 -7.41 -1.68 -31.26
C PRO A 1082 -7.90 -3.08 -31.64
N ALA A 1083 -8.32 -3.92 -30.69
CA ALA A 1083 -8.86 -5.25 -30.99
C ALA A 1083 -10.07 -5.19 -31.94
N LEU A 1084 -10.94 -4.18 -31.80
CA LEU A 1084 -12.07 -3.94 -32.70
C LEU A 1084 -11.64 -3.37 -34.06
N ILE A 1085 -10.64 -2.50 -34.10
CA ILE A 1085 -10.11 -1.94 -35.36
C ILE A 1085 -9.43 -3.04 -36.19
N GLU A 1086 -8.75 -3.96 -35.52
CA GLU A 1086 -8.00 -5.07 -36.12
C GLU A 1086 -8.86 -6.28 -36.48
N TYR A 1087 -10.19 -6.13 -36.57
CA TYR A 1087 -11.10 -7.22 -36.89
C TYR A 1087 -10.70 -8.00 -38.16
N ASP A 1088 -10.19 -7.31 -39.18
CA ASP A 1088 -9.73 -7.96 -40.41
C ASP A 1088 -8.60 -8.98 -40.21
N LEU A 1089 -7.82 -8.88 -39.11
CA LEU A 1089 -6.73 -9.80 -38.79
C LEU A 1089 -7.18 -11.10 -38.14
N TRP A 1090 -8.38 -11.12 -37.55
CA TRP A 1090 -8.88 -12.28 -36.80
C TRP A 1090 -10.29 -12.72 -37.21
N LYS A 1091 -10.97 -12.01 -38.12
CA LYS A 1091 -12.30 -12.37 -38.67
C LYS A 1091 -12.36 -13.80 -39.22
N ASP A 1092 -11.27 -14.30 -39.80
CA ASP A 1092 -11.21 -15.64 -40.39
C ASP A 1092 -11.24 -16.75 -39.31
N GLN A 1093 -10.98 -16.41 -38.05
CA GLN A 1093 -11.07 -17.35 -36.92
C GLN A 1093 -12.49 -17.47 -36.35
N VAL A 1094 -13.38 -16.52 -36.68
CA VAL A 1094 -14.76 -16.47 -36.14
C VAL A 1094 -15.60 -17.68 -36.56
N PRO A 1095 -15.56 -18.17 -37.82
CA PRO A 1095 -16.30 -19.37 -38.22
C PRO A 1095 -15.85 -20.64 -37.51
N ASP A 1096 -14.55 -20.74 -37.16
CA ASP A 1096 -13.95 -21.95 -36.60
C ASP A 1096 -14.07 -22.02 -35.07
N LYS A 1097 -13.84 -20.90 -34.38
CA LYS A 1097 -13.78 -20.83 -32.90
C LYS A 1097 -14.99 -20.15 -32.26
N GLY A 1098 -15.82 -19.46 -33.04
CA GLY A 1098 -16.84 -18.54 -32.54
C GLY A 1098 -16.29 -17.15 -32.18
N PHE A 1099 -17.17 -16.16 -32.12
CA PHE A 1099 -16.80 -14.77 -31.89
C PHE A 1099 -16.12 -14.56 -30.52
N ASP A 1100 -16.60 -15.23 -29.47
CA ASP A 1100 -16.12 -15.08 -28.08
C ASP A 1100 -14.63 -15.40 -27.96
N LEU A 1101 -14.24 -16.61 -28.39
CA LEU A 1101 -12.86 -17.07 -28.31
C LEU A 1101 -11.96 -16.30 -29.27
N ALA A 1102 -12.43 -15.99 -30.48
CA ALA A 1102 -11.63 -15.24 -31.45
C ALA A 1102 -11.32 -13.83 -30.96
N PHE A 1103 -12.30 -13.13 -30.38
CA PHE A 1103 -12.11 -11.82 -29.77
C PHE A 1103 -11.20 -11.89 -28.54
N HIS A 1104 -11.42 -12.88 -27.66
CA HIS A 1104 -10.62 -13.07 -26.44
C HIS A 1104 -9.15 -13.36 -26.76
N ASP A 1105 -8.86 -14.30 -27.67
CA ASP A 1105 -7.51 -14.67 -28.10
C ASP A 1105 -6.75 -13.46 -28.68
N HIS A 1106 -7.42 -12.64 -29.49
CA HIS A 1106 -6.80 -11.46 -30.09
C HIS A 1106 -6.56 -10.34 -29.08
N HIS A 1107 -7.54 -10.10 -28.19
CA HIS A 1107 -7.39 -9.14 -27.11
C HIS A 1107 -6.24 -9.51 -26.17
N LEU A 1108 -6.07 -10.79 -25.81
CA LEU A 1108 -4.96 -11.25 -24.98
C LEU A 1108 -3.60 -10.98 -25.62
N LYS A 1109 -3.45 -11.19 -26.94
CA LYS A 1109 -2.20 -10.85 -27.65
C LYS A 1109 -1.86 -9.37 -27.54
N LEU A 1110 -2.85 -8.50 -27.70
CA LEU A 1110 -2.65 -7.05 -27.54
C LEU A 1110 -2.33 -6.67 -26.10
N HIS A 1111 -2.93 -7.35 -25.13
CA HIS A 1111 -2.64 -7.17 -23.71
C HIS A 1111 -1.19 -7.56 -23.38
N ASP A 1112 -0.72 -8.73 -23.83
CA ASP A 1112 0.65 -9.20 -23.62
C ASP A 1112 1.67 -8.26 -24.27
N ILE A 1113 1.40 -7.78 -25.48
CA ILE A 1113 2.25 -6.79 -26.17
C ILE A 1113 2.30 -5.46 -25.41
N SER A 1114 1.16 -5.00 -24.86
CA SER A 1114 1.10 -3.77 -24.06
C SER A 1114 1.82 -3.90 -22.71
N SER A 1115 1.88 -5.11 -22.14
CA SER A 1115 2.62 -5.39 -20.90
C SER A 1115 4.15 -5.52 -21.10
N LEU A 1116 4.60 -5.67 -22.35
CA LEU A 1116 6.01 -5.78 -22.75
C LEU A 1116 6.61 -4.44 -23.22
N LEU A 1117 5.80 -3.39 -23.35
CA LEU A 1117 6.26 -2.04 -23.69
C LEU A 1117 6.46 -1.23 -22.41
N PRO A 1118 7.67 -0.70 -22.15
CA PRO A 1118 7.89 0.19 -21.01
C PRO A 1118 7.08 1.48 -21.23
N LEU A 1119 6.16 1.74 -20.30
CA LEU A 1119 5.39 2.98 -20.19
C LEU A 1119 6.27 4.16 -19.76
#